data_AF-A0A2E9QL17-F1
#
_entry.id   AF-A0A2E9QL17-F1
#
_cell.length_a   1.000
_cell.length_b   1.000
_cell.length_c   1.000
_cell.angle_alpha   90.00
_cell.angle_beta   90.00
_cell.angle_gamma   90.00
#
_symmetry.space_group_name_H-M   'P 1'
#
loop_
_entity.id
_entity.type
_entity.pdbx_description
1 polymer ?
#
loop_
_entity_poly.entity_id
_entity_poly.type
_entity_poly.pdbx_seq_one_letter_code
_entity_poly.pdbx_strand_id
1 'polypeptide(L)'
;MNSLFQRFTRALMLLAVFSLGGGSLSGCAGDPPPVCSKDADCKGDRICENQKCVSPTTTTDGGGNKEATPTEKVDPKDDNSKTEDTTPDAGPEPTTPDVGPEPTKPDVGPEPTQEPTTPDVGPEPTQEPTTPDVGPEPTQEPTVPEVGPEPSGPEPQPDTPAGCTNGATKACYTGPAGTSGKGICKAGTQTCTNGAWSPCTGQVIPATEVCDGKDNDCDGRIDMDPATTSNLSQPCYTGPVGTVRVGICQEGMQFCINGAWQACSGEVTPAAKDICTNNKDDNCDGKINDGCSAPVCTNGDQQVCYTGPLATLNKGACRSGLKNCVNGQWTACAGETTPTTETCDGKDNDCDGMVDESLVKTCYTGPPGTQLKGICKSGTQSCTGGTWTSCLGQVTPQVESCNNKDDDCDGQVDNNIPAANCTLGSKRGACRTGKQSCINGAYACVQVNQPTAETCNRIDDDCDGQTDEGLTCAPTCIYFSPTSYDFGASQQTCATPTYRFALRNTCSSPQAGMTVYDAKFSSNPSQFIFPVIGTDSSGNPITGNPVAKRNAVIPRFGYMYFDVQFKPNRTGKANEDLVVRLTSNTGPTISVKLSGEGTTKNSTTQTESFTAPVAKKVDLLFVIDNSCSMSDEQNALGTAFKAFSARAKTLQADYQIGVITTDTSTNKGYATGELRGNPKIIVPTTPNLDATFANNIKQGTSGSPQEKGLESSKAALTAPLITTGANKGFLRQNAQLSIVFISDEDDNGNDLIAPYITFFKSVKGNDSSLIKASALGPISGTRYKQVVQALNGLYTQLPQPVQVTILETFMKNLADLTMNRALFTLKGAADPATISVKVNNVAVAKSTTNGWSYNTTTRSITFHGTAIPAANAKIDVSYKTGCP
;
A
#
# COMPACT_ATOMS: atom_id res chain seq x y z
N MET A 1 43.66 -17.72 77.63
CA MET A 1 42.67 -17.93 76.55
C MET A 1 41.54 -16.93 76.71
N ASN A 2 41.11 -16.18 75.70
CA ASN A 2 41.81 -15.32 74.73
C ASN A 2 40.77 -14.87 73.67
N SER A 3 41.00 -13.71 73.05
CA SER A 3 40.67 -13.41 71.64
C SER A 3 39.35 -13.92 71.04
N LEU A 4 38.36 -13.03 70.87
CA LEU A 4 37.95 -12.60 69.51
C LEU A 4 37.01 -11.36 69.46
N PHE A 5 36.76 -10.65 70.57
CA PHE A 5 35.86 -9.47 70.60
C PHE A 5 36.58 -8.10 70.61
N GLN A 6 37.63 -7.99 69.78
CA GLN A 6 38.19 -6.74 69.26
C GLN A 6 38.58 -7.04 67.80
N ARG A 7 38.35 -6.19 66.79
CA ARG A 7 38.14 -4.73 66.78
C ARG A 7 37.09 -4.39 65.70
N PHE A 8 36.17 -3.45 65.94
CA PHE A 8 35.62 -2.48 64.95
C PHE A 8 34.56 -1.55 65.58
N THR A 9 34.99 -0.61 66.43
CA THR A 9 34.16 0.54 66.84
C THR A 9 35.08 1.68 67.30
N ARG A 10 34.62 2.93 67.10
CA ARG A 10 35.38 4.20 67.15
C ARG A 10 36.30 4.38 65.92
N ALA A 11 36.44 5.59 65.36
CA ALA A 11 35.90 6.89 65.79
C ALA A 11 35.03 7.56 64.71
N LEU A 12 33.92 8.16 65.14
CA LEU A 12 33.13 9.12 64.39
C LEU A 12 33.01 10.37 65.27
N MET A 13 33.77 11.43 64.96
CA MET A 13 33.57 12.84 65.36
C MET A 13 34.83 13.65 65.10
N LEU A 14 34.80 14.53 64.09
CA LEU A 14 35.24 15.92 64.14
C LEU A 14 34.94 16.56 62.78
N LEU A 15 34.24 17.69 62.79
CA LEU A 15 33.73 18.37 61.58
C LEU A 15 33.73 19.87 61.86
N ALA A 16 34.11 20.65 60.84
CA ALA A 16 34.47 22.08 60.91
C ALA A 16 35.81 22.34 61.66
N VAL A 17 36.60 23.36 61.33
CA VAL A 17 36.39 24.54 60.46
C VAL A 17 37.63 24.75 59.58
N PHE A 18 37.48 25.00 58.27
CA PHE A 18 38.05 26.18 57.59
C PHE A 18 37.38 26.43 56.22
N SER A 19 37.39 27.70 55.80
CA SER A 19 36.44 28.26 54.83
C SER A 19 37.10 28.65 53.49
N LEU A 20 36.26 28.75 52.44
CA LEU A 20 36.47 29.46 51.18
C LEU A 20 37.68 29.05 50.29
N GLY A 21 37.35 28.36 49.19
CA GLY A 21 38.20 28.26 47.99
C GLY A 21 37.33 27.94 46.78
N GLY A 22 37.02 28.95 45.96
CA GLY A 22 36.22 28.77 44.74
C GLY A 22 37.06 28.14 43.62
N GLY A 23 36.78 26.88 43.28
CA GLY A 23 37.37 26.17 42.15
C GLY A 23 36.32 25.84 41.10
N SER A 24 36.64 26.05 39.81
CA SER A 24 35.73 25.74 38.71
C SER A 24 35.38 24.26 38.65
N LEU A 25 34.17 23.95 38.17
CA LEU A 25 33.87 22.66 37.54
C LEU A 25 34.99 22.33 36.55
N SER A 26 35.62 21.16 36.72
CA SER A 26 36.57 20.62 35.74
C SER A 26 35.78 20.07 34.56
N GLY A 27 35.59 20.89 33.53
CA GLY A 27 35.01 20.43 32.26
C GLY A 27 35.84 19.30 31.65
N CYS A 28 35.20 18.45 30.83
CA CYS A 28 35.84 17.34 30.15
C CYS A 28 37.01 17.82 29.28
N ALA A 29 38.24 17.68 29.79
CA ALA A 29 39.45 17.97 29.01
C ALA A 29 39.51 17.01 27.82
N GLY A 30 39.73 17.57 26.63
CA GLY A 30 39.54 16.88 25.35
C GLY A 30 40.42 15.65 25.16
N ASP A 31 39.94 14.74 24.31
CA ASP A 31 40.61 13.48 24.02
C ASP A 31 41.97 13.69 23.32
N PRO A 32 43.05 13.04 23.78
CA PRO A 32 44.23 12.83 22.94
C PRO A 32 43.92 11.81 21.82
N PRO A 33 44.76 11.72 20.77
CA PRO A 33 44.53 10.79 19.65
C PRO A 33 44.51 9.31 20.08
N PRO A 34 43.97 8.39 19.25
CA PRO A 34 43.90 6.95 19.54
C PRO A 34 45.25 6.22 19.38
N VAL A 35 46.35 6.91 19.73
CA VAL A 35 47.75 6.49 19.60
C VAL A 35 48.48 6.94 20.85
N CYS A 36 48.81 6.01 21.75
CA CYS A 36 49.68 6.30 22.89
C CYS A 36 51.16 6.17 22.50
N SER A 37 52.03 6.91 23.18
CA SER A 37 53.50 6.84 23.04
C SER A 37 54.20 6.34 24.30
N LYS A 38 53.51 6.39 25.45
CA LYS A 38 54.00 6.03 26.79
C LYS A 38 52.79 5.74 27.71
N ASP A 39 53.00 5.02 28.81
CA ASP A 39 51.93 4.65 29.74
C ASP A 39 51.18 5.86 30.31
N ALA A 40 51.87 6.99 30.51
CA ALA A 40 51.27 8.23 31.01
C ALA A 40 50.29 8.91 30.02
N ASP A 41 50.15 8.41 28.79
CA ASP A 41 49.10 8.83 27.85
C ASP A 41 47.78 8.05 28.07
N CYS A 42 47.81 6.98 28.88
CA CYS A 42 46.67 6.13 29.20
C CYS A 42 46.01 6.54 30.52
N LYS A 43 44.67 6.42 30.61
CA LYS A 43 43.91 6.68 31.83
C LYS A 43 43.76 5.42 32.68
N GLY A 44 43.92 5.56 34.00
CA GLY A 44 43.87 4.46 34.97
C GLY A 44 45.13 3.60 34.95
N ASP A 45 45.05 2.39 35.52
CA ASP A 45 46.19 1.46 35.66
C ASP A 45 46.57 0.75 34.34
N ARG A 46 46.45 1.44 33.19
CA ARG A 46 46.67 0.90 31.83
C ARG A 46 48.03 1.34 31.28
N ILE A 47 48.71 0.44 30.58
CA ILE A 47 50.01 0.66 29.96
C ILE A 47 49.89 0.80 28.44
N CYS A 48 50.88 1.41 27.79
CA CYS A 48 50.90 1.63 26.35
C CYS A 48 51.68 0.52 25.63
N GLU A 49 50.96 -0.37 24.94
CA GLU A 49 51.55 -1.46 24.17
C GLU A 49 51.14 -1.35 22.70
N ASN A 50 52.11 -1.37 21.78
CA ASN A 50 51.89 -1.26 20.33
C ASN A 50 50.93 -0.10 19.95
N GLN A 51 51.20 1.08 20.52
CA GLN A 51 50.42 2.32 20.38
C GLN A 51 48.97 2.29 20.93
N LYS A 52 48.60 1.25 21.70
CA LYS A 52 47.27 1.11 22.31
C LYS A 52 47.35 0.96 23.83
N CYS A 53 46.40 1.57 24.55
CA CYS A 53 46.30 1.40 25.99
C CYS A 53 45.69 0.03 26.36
N VAL A 54 46.45 -0.81 27.06
CA VAL A 54 46.05 -2.17 27.49
C VAL A 54 46.10 -2.31 29.01
N SER A 55 45.39 -3.28 29.57
CA SER A 55 45.41 -3.57 31.01
C SER A 55 46.54 -4.55 31.34
N PRO A 56 47.34 -4.36 32.41
CA PRO A 56 48.44 -5.24 32.76
C PRO A 56 47.97 -6.67 33.09
N THR A 57 48.49 -7.66 32.36
CA THR A 57 48.27 -9.08 32.68
C THR A 57 49.17 -9.51 33.83
N THR A 58 48.58 -9.91 34.97
CA THR A 58 49.33 -10.40 36.13
C THR A 58 49.84 -11.82 35.92
N THR A 59 51.02 -11.98 35.33
CA THR A 59 51.75 -13.26 35.30
C THR A 59 52.62 -13.42 36.54
N THR A 60 52.19 -14.24 37.49
CA THR A 60 53.07 -14.73 38.57
C THR A 60 54.01 -15.80 38.01
N ASP A 61 55.31 -15.49 38.00
CA ASP A 61 56.33 -16.39 37.48
C ASP A 61 56.58 -17.61 38.40
N GLY A 62 57.05 -18.71 37.83
CA GLY A 62 57.12 -20.02 38.50
C GLY A 62 57.82 -21.09 37.65
N GLY A 63 59.04 -20.80 37.20
CA GLY A 63 59.73 -21.57 36.17
C GLY A 63 60.23 -22.98 36.55
N GLY A 64 60.47 -23.80 35.52
CA GLY A 64 61.03 -25.15 35.64
C GLY A 64 61.55 -25.74 34.33
N ASN A 65 62.87 -25.63 34.11
CA ASN A 65 63.75 -26.38 33.18
C ASN A 65 63.32 -26.69 31.73
N LYS A 66 64.09 -26.09 30.80
CA LYS A 66 64.72 -26.68 29.60
C LYS A 66 64.37 -28.13 29.20
N GLU A 67 64.07 -28.35 27.91
CA GLU A 67 65.07 -28.94 26.99
C GLU A 67 64.80 -28.71 25.48
N ALA A 68 65.84 -28.98 24.68
CA ALA A 68 66.02 -28.97 23.22
C ALA A 68 64.90 -28.55 22.22
N THR A 69 65.15 -27.41 21.57
CA THR A 69 64.91 -27.06 20.15
C THR A 69 65.63 -27.99 19.13
N PRO A 70 65.49 -27.84 17.78
CA PRO A 70 64.40 -27.28 16.94
C PRO A 70 64.06 -28.12 15.67
N THR A 71 63.05 -27.71 14.88
CA THR A 71 63.27 -27.36 13.44
C THR A 71 62.18 -26.49 12.80
N GLU A 72 62.66 -25.50 12.04
CA GLU A 72 62.06 -24.81 10.88
C GLU A 72 61.51 -25.75 9.78
N LYS A 73 60.76 -25.34 8.73
CA LYS A 73 59.92 -24.17 8.33
C LYS A 73 59.34 -24.48 6.92
N VAL A 74 58.57 -23.54 6.38
CA VAL A 74 58.37 -23.19 4.94
C VAL A 74 57.08 -23.71 4.32
N ASP A 75 56.40 -22.75 3.68
CA ASP A 75 55.08 -22.78 3.06
C ASP A 75 55.16 -23.16 1.55
N PRO A 76 54.17 -22.84 0.67
CA PRO A 76 52.98 -23.65 0.43
C PRO A 76 52.79 -23.97 -1.09
N LYS A 77 51.68 -24.62 -1.48
CA LYS A 77 50.90 -24.27 -2.70
C LYS A 77 49.59 -25.06 -2.93
N ASP A 78 48.83 -24.51 -3.87
CA ASP A 78 47.58 -24.94 -4.54
C ASP A 78 47.77 -26.31 -5.28
N ASP A 79 46.78 -27.00 -5.90
CA ASP A 79 45.60 -26.56 -6.67
C ASP A 79 44.58 -27.74 -6.91
N ASN A 80 43.57 -27.52 -7.75
CA ASN A 80 42.46 -28.36 -8.22
C ASN A 80 42.77 -29.78 -8.77
N SER A 81 41.82 -30.72 -8.67
CA SER A 81 40.93 -31.14 -9.81
C SER A 81 40.06 -32.40 -9.56
N LYS A 82 39.24 -32.79 -10.57
CA LYS A 82 38.32 -33.97 -10.66
C LYS A 82 39.09 -35.22 -11.19
N THR A 83 38.59 -36.44 -11.38
CA THR A 83 37.25 -37.14 -11.36
C THR A 83 37.32 -38.37 -10.40
N GLU A 84 36.62 -39.54 -10.41
CA GLU A 84 35.65 -40.32 -11.25
C GLU A 84 34.63 -41.04 -10.31
N ASP A 85 33.34 -41.15 -10.65
CA ASP A 85 32.60 -42.31 -11.24
C ASP A 85 32.70 -43.69 -10.54
N THR A 86 31.54 -44.31 -10.26
CA THR A 86 31.28 -45.78 -10.21
C THR A 86 29.83 -46.12 -9.84
N THR A 87 29.25 -47.12 -10.52
CA THR A 87 28.01 -47.87 -10.21
C THR A 87 28.25 -49.35 -10.60
N PRO A 88 27.29 -50.32 -10.56
CA PRO A 88 25.93 -50.40 -9.98
C PRO A 88 25.71 -51.66 -9.08
N ASP A 89 24.48 -51.96 -8.62
CA ASP A 89 23.84 -53.30 -8.81
C ASP A 89 22.31 -53.37 -8.48
N ALA A 90 21.66 -54.39 -9.06
CA ALA A 90 20.45 -55.19 -8.70
C ALA A 90 19.14 -54.62 -8.07
N GLY A 91 17.99 -55.16 -8.57
CA GLY A 91 16.64 -55.16 -7.95
C GLY A 91 16.31 -56.50 -7.25
N PRO A 92 15.05 -57.04 -7.21
CA PRO A 92 13.86 -56.69 -8.02
C PRO A 92 12.49 -56.62 -7.25
N GLU A 93 11.40 -56.54 -8.04
CA GLU A 93 9.95 -56.64 -7.72
C GLU A 93 9.45 -58.10 -7.42
N PRO A 94 8.13 -58.46 -7.27
CA PRO A 94 6.85 -57.73 -7.52
C PRO A 94 5.72 -57.90 -6.45
N THR A 95 4.53 -57.31 -6.66
CA THR A 95 3.19 -58.01 -6.70
C THR A 95 1.98 -57.07 -6.89
N THR A 96 0.94 -57.56 -7.58
CA THR A 96 -0.45 -57.04 -7.61
C THR A 96 -1.45 -58.12 -7.14
N PRO A 97 -2.74 -57.78 -6.91
CA PRO A 97 -3.76 -58.20 -7.89
C PRO A 97 -4.89 -57.15 -8.11
N ASP A 98 -6.03 -57.60 -8.65
CA ASP A 98 -6.94 -56.86 -9.55
C ASP A 98 -8.44 -56.92 -9.12
N VAL A 99 -9.35 -56.40 -9.96
CA VAL A 99 -10.83 -56.60 -10.08
C VAL A 99 -11.74 -55.46 -9.58
N GLY A 100 -12.51 -54.89 -10.52
CA GLY A 100 -13.70 -54.04 -10.30
C GLY A 100 -15.04 -54.79 -10.52
N PRO A 101 -16.20 -54.10 -10.49
CA PRO A 101 -16.96 -53.92 -11.74
C PRO A 101 -17.75 -52.57 -11.85
N GLU A 102 -18.73 -52.51 -12.76
CA GLU A 102 -19.19 -51.32 -13.50
C GLU A 102 -20.62 -50.79 -13.07
N PRO A 103 -21.43 -49.99 -13.84
CA PRO A 103 -22.24 -48.89 -13.27
C PRO A 103 -23.78 -49.05 -13.39
N THR A 104 -24.57 -48.06 -12.91
CA THR A 104 -26.04 -48.05 -13.03
C THR A 104 -26.70 -46.67 -13.27
N LYS A 105 -27.76 -46.69 -14.10
CA LYS A 105 -28.81 -45.69 -14.42
C LYS A 105 -29.88 -46.45 -15.28
N PRO A 106 -31.12 -46.00 -15.57
CA PRO A 106 -31.93 -44.86 -15.07
C PRO A 106 -33.36 -45.24 -14.61
N ASP A 107 -34.20 -44.24 -14.31
CA ASP A 107 -35.67 -44.17 -14.60
C ASP A 107 -36.11 -42.69 -14.41
N VAL A 108 -36.83 -42.01 -15.33
CA VAL A 108 -38.26 -42.05 -15.76
C VAL A 108 -39.18 -41.14 -14.91
N GLY A 109 -40.03 -40.33 -15.59
CA GLY A 109 -40.86 -39.26 -15.00
C GLY A 109 -42.38 -39.52 -15.04
N PRO A 110 -43.22 -38.47 -14.98
CA PRO A 110 -44.37 -38.40 -15.90
C PRO A 110 -44.68 -36.98 -16.46
N GLU A 111 -45.76 -36.90 -17.24
CA GLU A 111 -46.13 -35.87 -18.24
C GLU A 111 -46.96 -34.64 -17.76
N PRO A 112 -47.22 -33.62 -18.63
CA PRO A 112 -47.75 -32.30 -18.24
C PRO A 112 -49.27 -32.10 -18.45
N THR A 113 -49.79 -30.91 -18.08
CA THR A 113 -51.19 -30.51 -18.31
C THR A 113 -51.36 -29.06 -18.83
N GLN A 114 -51.83 -28.99 -20.07
CA GLN A 114 -52.86 -28.09 -20.64
C GLN A 114 -52.70 -26.54 -20.69
N GLU A 115 -53.30 -26.05 -21.79
CA GLU A 115 -53.49 -24.70 -22.32
C GLU A 115 -54.45 -23.82 -21.47
N PRO A 116 -54.64 -22.52 -21.78
CA PRO A 116 -55.74 -22.16 -22.70
C PRO A 116 -55.59 -20.89 -23.57
N THR A 117 -56.06 -20.99 -24.82
CA THR A 117 -56.86 -19.99 -25.60
C THR A 117 -56.32 -18.59 -25.95
N THR A 118 -56.49 -18.22 -27.22
CA THR A 118 -56.58 -16.83 -27.74
C THR A 118 -57.98 -16.22 -27.51
N PRO A 119 -58.20 -14.94 -27.91
CA PRO A 119 -59.09 -14.78 -29.07
C PRO A 119 -58.64 -13.75 -30.12
N ASP A 120 -59.04 -14.06 -31.35
CA ASP A 120 -58.87 -13.38 -32.64
C ASP A 120 -59.80 -12.15 -32.84
N VAL A 121 -59.31 -11.10 -33.52
CA VAL A 121 -60.11 -10.13 -34.31
C VAL A 121 -59.28 -9.57 -35.49
N GLY A 122 -59.57 -10.01 -36.73
CA GLY A 122 -59.25 -9.28 -37.98
C GLY A 122 -60.39 -8.36 -38.48
N PRO A 123 -60.37 -7.81 -39.72
CA PRO A 123 -59.41 -8.06 -40.82
C PRO A 123 -58.91 -6.80 -41.59
N GLU A 124 -58.24 -7.07 -42.72
CA GLU A 124 -57.80 -6.26 -43.90
C GLU A 124 -58.76 -5.18 -44.48
N PRO A 125 -58.38 -4.34 -45.49
CA PRO A 125 -57.25 -4.44 -46.48
C PRO A 125 -56.37 -3.14 -46.60
N THR A 126 -55.45 -2.88 -47.57
CA THR A 126 -55.16 -3.38 -48.95
C THR A 126 -53.68 -3.13 -49.38
N GLN A 127 -53.09 -4.07 -50.13
CA GLN A 127 -52.16 -3.95 -51.29
C GLN A 127 -50.91 -3.00 -51.30
N GLU A 128 -49.71 -3.61 -51.30
CA GLU A 128 -48.59 -3.57 -52.30
C GLU A 128 -48.20 -2.31 -53.14
N PRO A 129 -46.95 -2.22 -53.71
CA PRO A 129 -45.68 -2.94 -53.42
C PRO A 129 -44.38 -2.05 -53.49
N THR A 130 -43.21 -2.71 -53.58
CA THR A 130 -41.83 -2.25 -53.95
C THR A 130 -40.82 -1.97 -52.82
N THR A 131 -39.52 -2.05 -53.16
CA THR A 131 -38.43 -2.56 -52.29
C THR A 131 -37.21 -1.59 -52.21
N PRO A 132 -35.95 -1.95 -51.84
CA PRO A 132 -35.28 -1.29 -50.70
C PRO A 132 -33.92 -0.64 -51.01
N ASP A 133 -33.31 0.02 -50.02
CA ASP A 133 -31.84 0.21 -49.97
C ASP A 133 -31.33 0.41 -48.52
N VAL A 134 -30.05 0.10 -48.27
CA VAL A 134 -29.36 0.23 -46.98
C VAL A 134 -27.88 0.56 -47.19
N GLY A 135 -27.40 1.67 -46.62
CA GLY A 135 -25.98 2.06 -46.65
C GLY A 135 -25.47 2.56 -45.28
N PRO A 136 -24.37 2.01 -44.73
CA PRO A 136 -23.76 2.46 -43.47
C PRO A 136 -22.62 3.49 -43.67
N GLU A 137 -22.31 4.22 -42.60
CA GLU A 137 -21.30 5.27 -42.51
C GLU A 137 -19.98 4.77 -41.86
N PRO A 138 -18.79 5.16 -42.37
CA PRO A 138 -17.52 4.89 -41.69
C PRO A 138 -16.85 6.16 -41.10
N THR A 139 -16.26 6.02 -39.92
CA THR A 139 -15.43 7.05 -39.25
C THR A 139 -14.05 6.49 -38.88
N GLN A 140 -12.98 7.30 -38.97
CA GLN A 140 -11.74 7.14 -38.20
C GLN A 140 -10.69 8.24 -38.44
N GLU A 141 -9.99 8.66 -37.36
CA GLU A 141 -8.50 8.65 -37.21
C GLU A 141 -8.00 9.56 -36.07
N PRO A 142 -6.90 9.19 -35.38
CA PRO A 142 -5.89 10.18 -34.96
C PRO A 142 -4.39 9.71 -34.81
N THR A 143 -3.45 10.38 -35.51
CA THR A 143 -2.03 10.71 -35.08
C THR A 143 -0.99 9.53 -34.97
N VAL A 144 0.37 9.62 -34.86
CA VAL A 144 1.49 10.64 -34.82
C VAL A 144 2.87 9.88 -34.85
N PRO A 145 4.11 10.44 -35.08
CA PRO A 145 4.65 11.61 -35.82
C PRO A 145 5.89 11.25 -36.74
N GLU A 146 6.65 12.23 -37.29
CA GLU A 146 8.13 12.11 -37.47
C GLU A 146 8.88 13.49 -37.57
N VAL A 147 10.22 13.53 -37.78
CA VAL A 147 11.12 14.65 -37.37
C VAL A 147 12.24 15.09 -38.37
N GLY A 148 12.16 16.33 -38.88
CA GLY A 148 13.28 17.24 -39.26
C GLY A 148 14.26 16.87 -40.39
N PRO A 149 15.27 17.73 -40.74
CA PRO A 149 15.54 19.12 -40.30
C PRO A 149 15.76 20.16 -41.45
N GLU A 150 16.24 21.35 -41.07
CA GLU A 150 16.41 22.66 -41.76
C GLU A 150 17.46 22.74 -42.94
N PRO A 151 17.56 23.83 -43.78
CA PRO A 151 17.94 25.20 -43.32
C PRO A 151 17.43 26.49 -44.05
N SER A 152 17.30 27.57 -43.24
CA SER A 152 17.65 28.99 -43.49
C SER A 152 16.97 29.93 -44.53
N GLY A 153 15.92 30.65 -44.08
CA GLY A 153 15.73 32.13 -44.21
C GLY A 153 15.27 32.79 -45.53
N PRO A 154 14.84 34.07 -45.54
CA PRO A 154 14.66 35.03 -44.43
C PRO A 154 13.18 35.40 -44.11
N GLU A 155 12.94 36.25 -43.12
CA GLU A 155 11.60 36.70 -42.64
C GLU A 155 10.83 37.62 -43.60
N PRO A 156 9.49 37.55 -43.56
CA PRO A 156 8.59 38.71 -43.66
C PRO A 156 7.90 39.04 -42.32
N GLN A 157 7.52 40.31 -42.15
CA GLN A 157 6.87 40.84 -40.93
C GLN A 157 5.42 40.34 -40.72
N PRO A 158 4.86 40.47 -39.50
CA PRO A 158 3.49 40.02 -39.19
C PRO A 158 2.43 40.81 -39.98
N ASP A 159 1.73 40.11 -40.88
CA ASP A 159 0.65 40.67 -41.68
C ASP A 159 -0.58 41.05 -40.85
N THR A 160 -1.21 42.16 -41.23
CA THR A 160 -2.50 42.60 -40.69
C THR A 160 -3.64 41.69 -41.14
N PRO A 161 -4.75 41.58 -40.38
CA PRO A 161 -5.91 40.80 -40.80
C PRO A 161 -6.45 41.29 -42.16
N ALA A 162 -6.29 40.46 -43.19
CA ALA A 162 -6.61 40.77 -44.59
C ALA A 162 -8.12 40.77 -44.89
N GLY A 163 -8.85 41.70 -44.27
CA GLY A 163 -10.24 42.00 -44.61
C GLY A 163 -10.35 42.50 -46.05
N CYS A 164 -11.29 41.95 -46.82
CA CYS A 164 -11.42 42.24 -48.24
C CYS A 164 -12.42 43.39 -48.52
N THR A 165 -12.27 44.07 -49.66
CA THR A 165 -13.22 45.10 -50.10
C THR A 165 -14.51 44.46 -50.60
N ASN A 166 -15.66 44.90 -50.08
CA ASN A 166 -16.98 44.39 -50.42
C ASN A 166 -17.21 44.42 -51.95
N GLY A 167 -17.54 43.28 -52.56
CA GLY A 167 -17.69 43.11 -54.02
C GLY A 167 -16.41 42.78 -54.80
N ALA A 168 -15.22 42.76 -54.18
CA ALA A 168 -14.00 42.28 -54.84
C ALA A 168 -14.07 40.77 -55.10
N THR A 169 -13.42 40.29 -56.16
CA THR A 169 -13.33 38.87 -56.51
C THR A 169 -11.88 38.40 -56.55
N LYS A 170 -11.63 37.12 -56.25
CA LYS A 170 -10.34 36.46 -56.47
C LYS A 170 -10.52 35.01 -56.92
N ALA A 171 -9.54 34.49 -57.67
CA ALA A 171 -9.45 33.07 -57.94
C ALA A 171 -9.22 32.28 -56.64
N CYS A 172 -9.75 31.05 -56.59
CA CYS A 172 -9.63 30.16 -55.45
C CYS A 172 -9.60 28.70 -55.90
N TYR A 173 -8.99 27.85 -55.08
CA TYR A 173 -9.00 26.40 -55.25
C TYR A 173 -8.77 25.76 -53.89
N THR A 174 -9.60 24.80 -53.49
CA THR A 174 -9.47 24.09 -52.21
C THR A 174 -9.08 22.62 -52.35
N GLY A 175 -8.71 22.19 -53.57
CA GLY A 175 -8.12 20.87 -53.80
C GLY A 175 -6.61 20.85 -53.50
N PRO A 176 -5.98 19.66 -53.42
CA PRO A 176 -4.55 19.51 -53.19
C PRO A 176 -3.66 20.27 -54.18
N ALA A 177 -2.52 20.77 -53.71
CA ALA A 177 -1.55 21.48 -54.54
C ALA A 177 -1.08 20.61 -55.72
N GLY A 178 -1.09 21.18 -56.93
CA GLY A 178 -0.70 20.48 -58.16
C GLY A 178 -1.82 19.74 -58.89
N THR A 179 -3.07 19.78 -58.42
CA THR A 179 -4.25 19.22 -59.12
C THR A 179 -5.07 20.27 -59.91
N SER A 180 -4.96 21.56 -59.55
CA SER A 180 -5.69 22.65 -60.23
C SER A 180 -5.29 22.79 -61.70
N GLY A 181 -6.23 22.58 -62.62
CA GLY A 181 -6.02 22.71 -64.06
C GLY A 181 -5.56 21.41 -64.75
N LYS A 182 -5.57 20.28 -64.03
CA LYS A 182 -5.51 18.92 -64.59
C LYS A 182 -6.92 18.37 -64.73
N GLY A 183 -7.11 17.45 -65.67
CA GLY A 183 -8.38 16.76 -65.91
C GLY A 183 -9.60 17.66 -65.94
N ILE A 184 -10.59 17.32 -65.11
CA ILE A 184 -11.80 18.14 -64.92
C ILE A 184 -11.62 19.27 -63.88
N CYS A 185 -10.53 19.26 -63.11
CA CYS A 185 -10.32 20.18 -61.99
C CYS A 185 -9.98 21.60 -62.43
N LYS A 186 -10.64 22.57 -61.80
CA LYS A 186 -10.50 24.00 -62.10
C LYS A 186 -10.68 24.87 -60.87
N ALA A 187 -9.94 25.98 -60.85
CA ALA A 187 -10.15 27.06 -59.90
C ALA A 187 -11.57 27.65 -60.02
N GLY A 188 -12.15 27.98 -58.87
CA GLY A 188 -13.39 28.76 -58.76
C GLY A 188 -13.09 30.23 -58.49
N THR A 189 -14.13 30.97 -58.09
CA THR A 189 -14.03 32.36 -57.64
C THR A 189 -14.60 32.52 -56.23
N GLN A 190 -13.92 33.27 -55.36
CA GLN A 190 -14.50 33.83 -54.14
C GLN A 190 -14.87 35.29 -54.39
N THR A 191 -16.06 35.68 -53.93
CA THR A 191 -16.49 37.09 -53.88
C THR A 191 -16.44 37.56 -52.43
N CYS A 192 -15.95 38.76 -52.20
CA CYS A 192 -15.93 39.36 -50.87
C CYS A 192 -17.31 39.92 -50.51
N THR A 193 -17.86 39.48 -49.38
CA THR A 193 -19.09 40.04 -48.78
C THR A 193 -18.80 40.47 -47.35
N ASN A 194 -19.04 41.74 -47.04
CA ASN A 194 -18.90 42.33 -45.70
C ASN A 194 -17.54 42.07 -45.02
N GLY A 195 -16.45 42.12 -45.79
CA GLY A 195 -15.07 41.94 -45.29
C GLY A 195 -14.55 40.50 -45.30
N ALA A 196 -15.43 39.51 -45.54
CA ALA A 196 -15.08 38.09 -45.62
C ALA A 196 -15.24 37.54 -47.05
N TRP A 197 -14.39 36.58 -47.42
CA TRP A 197 -14.50 35.88 -48.70
C TRP A 197 -15.59 34.79 -48.65
N SER A 198 -16.42 34.68 -49.69
CA SER A 198 -17.40 33.61 -49.85
C SER A 198 -16.74 32.22 -49.90
N PRO A 199 -17.51 31.11 -49.80
CA PRO A 199 -17.04 29.81 -50.29
C PRO A 199 -16.56 29.89 -51.74
N CYS A 200 -15.61 29.04 -52.12
CA CYS A 200 -15.05 29.00 -53.46
C CYS A 200 -16.09 28.45 -54.46
N THR A 201 -16.68 29.33 -55.26
CA THR A 201 -17.82 28.98 -56.12
C THR A 201 -17.35 28.63 -57.53
N GLY A 202 -17.88 27.54 -58.09
CA GLY A 202 -17.57 27.09 -59.45
C GLY A 202 -16.26 26.32 -59.62
N GLN A 203 -15.53 26.04 -58.53
CA GLN A 203 -14.40 25.11 -58.57
C GLN A 203 -14.86 23.68 -58.86
N VAL A 204 -13.96 22.89 -59.45
CA VAL A 204 -14.03 21.42 -59.46
C VAL A 204 -12.73 20.93 -58.85
N ILE A 205 -12.83 20.07 -57.85
CA ILE A 205 -11.72 19.52 -57.06
C ILE A 205 -11.69 17.99 -57.25
N PRO A 206 -10.57 17.31 -56.90
CA PRO A 206 -10.45 15.87 -57.07
C PRO A 206 -11.60 15.06 -56.46
N ALA A 207 -11.99 14.02 -57.19
CA ALA A 207 -12.86 12.94 -56.74
C ALA A 207 -12.17 11.60 -57.01
N THR A 208 -12.72 10.47 -56.54
CA THR A 208 -12.19 9.15 -56.90
C THR A 208 -12.30 8.92 -58.42
N GLU A 209 -11.26 8.35 -59.02
CA GLU A 209 -11.25 8.02 -60.45
C GLU A 209 -12.37 7.03 -60.82
N VAL A 210 -12.99 7.25 -61.98
CA VAL A 210 -14.04 6.38 -62.55
C VAL A 210 -13.79 6.17 -64.03
N CYS A 211 -14.16 4.99 -64.53
CA CYS A 211 -14.01 4.63 -65.94
C CYS A 211 -15.00 5.42 -66.82
N ASP A 212 -14.63 6.65 -67.22
CA ASP A 212 -15.50 7.56 -67.98
C ASP A 212 -14.75 8.44 -69.02
N GLY A 213 -13.45 8.20 -69.21
CA GLY A 213 -12.61 8.85 -70.21
C GLY A 213 -12.08 10.21 -69.79
N LYS A 214 -12.05 10.50 -68.48
CA LYS A 214 -11.54 11.75 -67.89
C LYS A 214 -10.59 11.44 -66.73
N ASP A 215 -9.85 12.48 -66.35
CA ASP A 215 -8.94 12.58 -65.21
C ASP A 215 -9.74 13.28 -64.10
N ASN A 216 -10.26 12.49 -63.15
CA ASN A 216 -11.23 12.91 -62.13
C ASN A 216 -10.60 13.06 -60.74
N ASP A 217 -9.54 12.31 -60.42
CA ASP A 217 -8.67 12.61 -59.28
C ASP A 217 -7.67 13.75 -59.55
N CYS A 218 -7.52 14.13 -60.83
CA CYS A 218 -6.72 15.26 -61.28
C CYS A 218 -5.22 15.09 -60.96
N ASP A 219 -4.72 13.85 -60.91
CA ASP A 219 -3.28 13.56 -60.88
C ASP A 219 -2.61 13.85 -62.23
N GLY A 220 -3.36 13.83 -63.33
CA GLY A 220 -2.88 14.04 -64.70
C GLY A 220 -2.92 12.79 -65.60
N ARG A 221 -3.52 11.69 -65.13
CA ARG A 221 -3.79 10.44 -65.87
C ARG A 221 -5.30 10.27 -66.06
N ILE A 222 -5.70 9.46 -67.03
CA ILE A 222 -7.10 9.21 -67.37
C ILE A 222 -7.42 7.73 -67.15
N ASP A 223 -8.51 7.44 -66.44
CA ASP A 223 -9.00 6.10 -66.12
C ASP A 223 -7.93 5.20 -65.43
N MET A 224 -7.08 5.75 -64.55
CA MET A 224 -5.98 5.01 -63.89
C MET A 224 -6.16 4.87 -62.37
N ASP A 225 -5.67 3.74 -61.84
CA ASP A 225 -5.52 3.55 -60.40
C ASP A 225 -4.24 4.28 -59.90
N PRO A 226 -4.35 5.28 -59.02
CA PRO A 226 -3.21 6.06 -58.54
C PRO A 226 -2.24 5.23 -57.66
N ALA A 227 -2.67 4.08 -57.11
CA ALA A 227 -1.82 3.21 -56.31
C ALA A 227 -0.92 2.29 -57.15
N THR A 228 -1.42 1.75 -58.27
CA THR A 228 -0.66 0.85 -59.15
C THR A 228 -0.08 1.52 -60.40
N THR A 229 -0.53 2.73 -60.74
CA THR A 229 -0.22 3.43 -62.02
C THR A 229 -0.61 2.65 -63.27
N SER A 230 -1.59 1.75 -63.12
CA SER A 230 -2.17 0.94 -64.18
C SER A 230 -3.62 1.38 -64.45
N ASN A 231 -4.22 0.90 -65.53
CA ASN A 231 -5.62 1.18 -65.84
C ASN A 231 -6.53 0.72 -64.70
N LEU A 232 -7.53 1.54 -64.35
CA LEU A 232 -8.54 1.24 -63.34
C LEU A 232 -9.15 -0.15 -63.59
N SER A 233 -9.23 -0.98 -62.56
CA SER A 233 -9.66 -2.38 -62.68
C SER A 233 -10.74 -2.73 -61.65
N GLN A 234 -11.64 -3.64 -62.01
CA GLN A 234 -12.72 -4.12 -61.14
C GLN A 234 -12.96 -5.63 -61.34
N PRO A 235 -13.43 -6.36 -60.32
CA PRO A 235 -13.89 -7.73 -60.49
C PRO A 235 -15.14 -7.78 -61.37
N CYS A 236 -15.32 -8.87 -62.11
CA CYS A 236 -16.41 -9.06 -63.05
C CYS A 236 -16.87 -10.52 -63.12
N TYR A 237 -18.13 -10.73 -63.46
CA TYR A 237 -18.67 -12.06 -63.73
C TYR A 237 -19.85 -11.95 -64.69
N THR A 238 -19.83 -12.72 -65.79
CA THR A 238 -20.89 -12.73 -66.82
C THR A 238 -21.80 -13.96 -66.73
N GLY A 239 -21.51 -14.89 -65.81
CA GLY A 239 -22.37 -16.03 -65.52
C GLY A 239 -23.64 -15.66 -64.74
N PRO A 240 -24.57 -16.62 -64.56
CA PRO A 240 -25.81 -16.43 -63.81
C PRO A 240 -25.60 -15.95 -62.37
N VAL A 241 -26.55 -15.18 -61.86
CA VAL A 241 -26.56 -14.76 -60.45
C VAL A 241 -26.69 -16.00 -59.57
N GLY A 242 -25.72 -16.18 -58.66
CA GLY A 242 -25.65 -17.33 -57.74
C GLY A 242 -24.65 -18.41 -58.11
N THR A 243 -24.04 -18.41 -59.30
CA THR A 243 -23.02 -19.41 -59.70
C THR A 243 -21.58 -18.91 -59.51
N VAL A 244 -21.36 -17.64 -59.15
CA VAL A 244 -20.02 -17.08 -58.88
C VAL A 244 -19.45 -17.68 -57.59
N ARG A 245 -18.18 -18.11 -57.61
CA ARG A 245 -17.49 -18.83 -56.52
C ARG A 245 -18.12 -20.19 -56.16
N VAL A 246 -18.96 -20.76 -57.03
CA VAL A 246 -19.51 -22.11 -56.90
C VAL A 246 -18.76 -23.05 -57.86
N GLY A 247 -18.36 -24.22 -57.38
CA GLY A 247 -17.62 -25.20 -58.17
C GLY A 247 -16.31 -24.66 -58.75
N ILE A 248 -16.15 -24.74 -60.07
CA ILE A 248 -15.00 -24.13 -60.80
C ILE A 248 -15.19 -22.65 -61.11
N CYS A 249 -16.39 -22.09 -60.90
CA CYS A 249 -16.72 -20.76 -61.38
C CYS A 249 -16.07 -19.67 -60.53
N GLN A 250 -15.38 -18.74 -61.19
CA GLN A 250 -14.71 -17.62 -60.56
C GLN A 250 -15.00 -16.32 -61.32
N GLU A 251 -15.02 -15.22 -60.58
CA GLU A 251 -14.91 -13.88 -61.16
C GLU A 251 -13.59 -13.70 -61.93
N GLY A 252 -13.63 -12.87 -62.96
CA GLY A 252 -12.46 -12.36 -63.66
C GLY A 252 -12.17 -10.91 -63.25
N MET A 253 -11.27 -10.26 -64.00
CA MET A 253 -11.02 -8.82 -63.92
C MET A 253 -11.40 -8.12 -65.23
N GLN A 254 -12.08 -6.99 -65.10
CA GLN A 254 -12.23 -5.99 -66.15
C GLN A 254 -11.25 -4.85 -65.91
N PHE A 255 -10.67 -4.35 -67.01
CA PHE A 255 -9.85 -3.14 -67.02
C PHE A 255 -10.60 -2.06 -67.80
N CYS A 256 -10.48 -0.81 -67.36
CA CYS A 256 -10.94 0.33 -68.14
C CYS A 256 -9.94 0.59 -69.26
N ILE A 257 -10.41 0.82 -70.49
CA ILE A 257 -9.57 1.31 -71.60
C ILE A 257 -10.40 2.32 -72.40
N ASN A 258 -9.92 3.56 -72.49
CA ASN A 258 -10.58 4.68 -73.20
C ASN A 258 -12.01 4.96 -72.70
N GLY A 259 -12.21 5.09 -71.39
CA GLY A 259 -13.53 5.37 -70.79
C GLY A 259 -14.54 4.23 -70.91
N ALA A 260 -14.10 2.99 -71.14
CA ALA A 260 -14.96 1.83 -71.25
C ALA A 260 -14.35 0.58 -70.59
N TRP A 261 -15.13 -0.09 -69.75
CA TRP A 261 -14.82 -1.42 -69.23
C TRP A 261 -14.76 -2.44 -70.37
N GLN A 262 -13.65 -3.18 -70.44
CA GLN A 262 -13.43 -4.19 -71.49
C GLN A 262 -14.18 -5.50 -71.20
N ALA A 263 -13.95 -6.55 -72.00
CA ALA A 263 -14.44 -7.88 -71.70
C ALA A 263 -13.85 -8.42 -70.37
N CYS A 264 -14.62 -9.26 -69.67
CA CYS A 264 -14.17 -9.88 -68.43
C CYS A 264 -13.06 -10.91 -68.72
N SER A 265 -11.91 -10.76 -68.08
CA SER A 265 -10.72 -11.56 -68.34
C SER A 265 -10.40 -12.49 -67.17
N GLY A 266 -10.25 -13.79 -67.45
CA GLY A 266 -9.94 -14.80 -66.43
C GLY A 266 -11.13 -15.34 -65.64
N GLU A 267 -12.37 -14.92 -65.96
CA GLU A 267 -13.56 -15.55 -65.39
C GLU A 267 -13.71 -17.01 -65.84
N VAL A 268 -14.42 -17.80 -65.04
CA VAL A 268 -14.90 -19.14 -65.41
C VAL A 268 -16.40 -19.16 -65.19
N THR A 269 -17.16 -19.30 -66.26
CA THR A 269 -18.63 -19.34 -66.25
C THR A 269 -19.13 -20.79 -66.34
N PRO A 270 -20.40 -21.07 -65.97
CA PRO A 270 -20.89 -22.45 -65.84
C PRO A 270 -20.82 -23.26 -67.14
N ALA A 271 -20.33 -24.49 -67.04
CA ALA A 271 -20.56 -25.49 -68.07
C ALA A 271 -22.03 -25.93 -68.10
N ALA A 272 -22.49 -26.48 -69.22
CA ALA A 272 -23.88 -26.94 -69.33
C ALA A 272 -24.20 -28.18 -68.47
N LYS A 273 -23.16 -28.95 -68.07
CA LYS A 273 -23.17 -30.18 -67.24
C LYS A 273 -21.77 -30.46 -66.68
N ASP A 274 -21.70 -31.24 -65.62
CA ASP A 274 -20.44 -31.75 -65.05
C ASP A 274 -19.68 -32.74 -65.95
N ILE A 275 -18.36 -32.72 -65.84
CA ILE A 275 -17.47 -33.71 -66.45
C ILE A 275 -17.18 -34.80 -65.41
N CYS A 276 -18.04 -35.83 -65.38
CA CYS A 276 -18.11 -36.95 -64.41
C CYS A 276 -16.81 -37.73 -64.07
N THR A 277 -15.64 -37.33 -64.58
CA THR A 277 -14.33 -37.94 -64.38
C THR A 277 -13.28 -36.99 -63.78
N ASN A 278 -13.56 -35.69 -63.64
CA ASN A 278 -12.61 -34.73 -63.07
C ASN A 278 -12.82 -34.47 -61.55
N ASN A 279 -13.94 -34.93 -61.00
CA ASN A 279 -14.40 -34.68 -59.63
C ASN A 279 -14.45 -33.18 -59.27
N LYS A 280 -15.08 -32.40 -60.15
CA LYS A 280 -15.42 -30.99 -59.94
C LYS A 280 -16.92 -30.77 -60.15
N ASP A 281 -17.36 -29.62 -59.70
CA ASP A 281 -18.63 -29.00 -60.00
C ASP A 281 -18.33 -28.04 -61.16
N ASP A 282 -18.51 -28.51 -62.40
CA ASP A 282 -18.23 -27.73 -63.62
C ASP A 282 -19.45 -26.93 -64.06
N ASN A 283 -20.67 -27.37 -63.68
CA ASN A 283 -21.91 -26.67 -63.94
C ASN A 283 -22.23 -25.56 -62.92
N CYS A 284 -21.43 -25.45 -61.86
CA CYS A 284 -21.51 -24.46 -60.80
C CYS A 284 -22.88 -24.41 -60.10
N ASP A 285 -23.55 -25.57 -59.95
CA ASP A 285 -24.85 -25.72 -59.29
C ASP A 285 -24.75 -26.05 -57.79
N GLY A 286 -23.52 -26.24 -57.27
CA GLY A 286 -23.23 -26.54 -55.88
C GLY A 286 -23.05 -28.04 -55.59
N LYS A 287 -23.00 -28.88 -56.63
CA LYS A 287 -22.88 -30.34 -56.53
C LYS A 287 -21.76 -30.84 -57.44
N ILE A 288 -20.97 -31.80 -56.95
CA ILE A 288 -19.85 -32.39 -57.69
C ILE A 288 -20.30 -33.70 -58.37
N ASN A 289 -20.30 -33.71 -59.70
CA ASN A 289 -20.79 -34.79 -60.57
C ASN A 289 -22.31 -35.07 -60.49
N ASP A 290 -23.18 -34.05 -60.39
CA ASP A 290 -24.63 -34.28 -60.48
C ASP A 290 -25.10 -34.45 -61.94
N GLY A 291 -26.20 -35.18 -62.14
CA GLY A 291 -26.65 -35.64 -63.45
C GLY A 291 -25.80 -36.78 -64.04
N CYS A 292 -24.73 -37.20 -63.38
CA CYS A 292 -23.97 -38.40 -63.70
C CYS A 292 -24.67 -39.66 -63.16
N SER A 293 -24.78 -40.70 -63.97
CA SER A 293 -25.35 -42.00 -63.54
C SER A 293 -24.51 -42.61 -62.42
N ALA A 294 -25.06 -42.68 -61.20
CA ALA A 294 -24.31 -42.96 -59.99
C ALA A 294 -23.53 -44.29 -60.02
N PRO A 295 -22.24 -44.31 -59.61
CA PRO A 295 -21.48 -45.54 -59.47
C PRO A 295 -21.95 -46.32 -58.23
N VAL A 296 -22.36 -47.57 -58.45
CA VAL A 296 -22.64 -48.53 -57.36
C VAL A 296 -21.31 -48.88 -56.68
N CYS A 297 -21.23 -48.73 -55.35
CA CYS A 297 -20.05 -49.14 -54.58
C CYS A 297 -20.06 -50.65 -54.30
N THR A 298 -18.89 -51.25 -54.17
CA THR A 298 -18.71 -52.66 -53.84
C THR A 298 -18.65 -52.83 -52.32
N ASN A 299 -19.29 -53.88 -51.80
CA ASN A 299 -19.38 -54.12 -50.36
C ASN A 299 -17.98 -54.29 -49.73
N GLY A 300 -17.57 -53.35 -48.87
CA GLY A 300 -16.21 -53.25 -48.32
C GLY A 300 -15.33 -52.11 -48.88
N ASP A 301 -15.77 -51.41 -49.93
CA ASP A 301 -15.08 -50.20 -50.40
C ASP A 301 -15.05 -49.12 -49.30
N GLN A 302 -13.97 -48.34 -49.24
CA GLN A 302 -13.83 -47.18 -48.37
C GLN A 302 -13.58 -45.91 -49.20
N GLN A 303 -14.21 -44.80 -48.84
CA GLN A 303 -13.96 -43.50 -49.47
C GLN A 303 -13.84 -42.42 -48.40
N VAL A 304 -12.90 -41.48 -48.61
CA VAL A 304 -12.83 -40.24 -47.83
C VAL A 304 -14.10 -39.43 -48.07
N CYS A 305 -14.63 -38.82 -47.01
CA CYS A 305 -15.84 -38.01 -47.06
C CYS A 305 -15.70 -36.79 -46.16
N TYR A 306 -16.46 -35.76 -46.48
CA TYR A 306 -16.62 -34.56 -45.67
C TYR A 306 -17.99 -33.96 -45.99
N THR A 307 -18.80 -33.70 -44.96
CA THR A 307 -20.16 -33.14 -45.13
C THR A 307 -20.23 -31.63 -44.88
N GLY A 308 -19.13 -31.01 -44.41
CA GLY A 308 -18.97 -29.56 -44.32
C GLY A 308 -18.58 -28.91 -45.66
N PRO A 309 -18.61 -27.57 -45.77
CA PRO A 309 -18.21 -26.84 -46.97
C PRO A 309 -16.73 -27.09 -47.29
N LEU A 310 -16.38 -27.46 -48.52
CA LEU A 310 -15.00 -27.86 -48.87
C LEU A 310 -13.92 -26.80 -48.57
N ALA A 311 -14.29 -25.50 -48.51
CA ALA A 311 -13.39 -24.41 -48.09
C ALA A 311 -12.97 -24.43 -46.60
N THR A 312 -13.59 -25.30 -45.79
CA THR A 312 -13.30 -25.52 -44.35
C THR A 312 -12.53 -26.82 -44.08
N LEU A 313 -12.34 -27.67 -45.10
CA LEU A 313 -11.69 -28.97 -44.95
C LEU A 313 -10.20 -28.81 -44.61
N ASN A 314 -9.77 -29.41 -43.49
CA ASN A 314 -8.41 -29.33 -42.94
C ASN A 314 -7.99 -27.92 -42.46
N LYS A 315 -8.95 -27.06 -42.15
CA LYS A 315 -8.75 -25.87 -41.31
C LYS A 315 -9.19 -26.17 -39.88
N GLY A 316 -8.55 -25.54 -38.91
CA GLY A 316 -8.93 -25.63 -37.50
C GLY A 316 -9.14 -27.03 -36.95
N ALA A 317 -10.28 -27.22 -36.28
CA ALA A 317 -10.73 -28.51 -35.79
C ALA A 317 -11.24 -29.46 -36.90
N CYS A 318 -11.49 -28.94 -38.10
CA CYS A 318 -12.20 -29.66 -39.15
C CYS A 318 -11.33 -30.64 -39.94
N ARG A 319 -11.91 -31.81 -40.22
CA ARG A 319 -11.26 -32.90 -40.96
C ARG A 319 -12.29 -33.79 -41.63
N SER A 320 -11.87 -34.41 -42.73
CA SER A 320 -12.61 -35.49 -43.38
C SER A 320 -12.72 -36.74 -42.51
N GLY A 321 -13.79 -37.50 -42.70
CA GLY A 321 -13.97 -38.86 -42.17
C GLY A 321 -13.87 -39.92 -43.26
N LEU A 322 -14.29 -41.14 -42.91
CA LEU A 322 -14.39 -42.28 -43.82
C LEU A 322 -15.84 -42.80 -43.87
N LYS A 323 -16.34 -43.05 -45.08
CA LYS A 323 -17.57 -43.80 -45.32
C LYS A 323 -17.22 -45.17 -45.89
N ASN A 324 -17.95 -46.19 -45.46
CA ASN A 324 -17.78 -47.57 -45.91
C ASN A 324 -18.96 -47.95 -46.79
N CYS A 325 -18.74 -48.79 -47.79
CA CYS A 325 -19.84 -49.34 -48.58
C CYS A 325 -20.40 -50.60 -47.91
N VAL A 326 -21.69 -50.56 -47.55
CA VAL A 326 -22.44 -51.67 -46.94
C VAL A 326 -23.68 -51.95 -47.80
N ASN A 327 -23.81 -53.19 -48.29
CA ASN A 327 -24.91 -53.64 -49.16
C ASN A 327 -25.12 -52.78 -50.43
N GLY A 328 -24.04 -52.21 -50.99
CA GLY A 328 -24.09 -51.35 -52.18
C GLY A 328 -24.50 -49.89 -51.90
N GLN A 329 -24.63 -49.50 -50.63
CA GLN A 329 -24.86 -48.12 -50.21
C GLN A 329 -23.73 -47.63 -49.31
N TRP A 330 -23.39 -46.34 -49.40
CA TRP A 330 -22.43 -45.73 -48.49
C TRP A 330 -23.05 -45.49 -47.10
N THR A 331 -22.28 -45.75 -46.04
CA THR A 331 -22.63 -45.27 -44.68
C THR A 331 -22.57 -43.75 -44.58
N ALA A 332 -23.12 -43.20 -43.49
CA ALA A 332 -22.74 -41.88 -43.02
C ALA A 332 -21.21 -41.76 -42.86
N CYS A 333 -20.69 -40.53 -42.90
CA CYS A 333 -19.27 -40.26 -42.77
C CYS A 333 -18.82 -40.40 -41.31
N ALA A 334 -17.93 -41.36 -41.03
CA ALA A 334 -17.47 -41.63 -39.68
C ALA A 334 -16.14 -40.92 -39.38
N GLY A 335 -16.05 -40.23 -38.24
CA GLY A 335 -14.82 -39.61 -37.73
C GLY A 335 -14.51 -38.20 -38.26
N GLU A 336 -15.36 -37.65 -39.12
CA GLU A 336 -15.26 -36.26 -39.58
C GLU A 336 -15.45 -35.26 -38.43
N THR A 337 -15.09 -34.00 -38.67
CA THR A 337 -15.46 -32.87 -37.82
C THR A 337 -15.76 -31.71 -38.74
N THR A 338 -17.00 -31.25 -38.70
CA THR A 338 -17.55 -30.15 -39.51
C THR A 338 -17.58 -28.85 -38.71
N PRO A 339 -17.73 -27.69 -39.37
CA PRO A 339 -17.88 -26.38 -38.72
C PRO A 339 -18.92 -26.36 -37.60
N THR A 340 -18.56 -25.67 -36.53
CA THR A 340 -19.43 -25.36 -35.38
C THR A 340 -19.21 -23.91 -34.94
N THR A 341 -20.21 -23.25 -34.37
CA THR A 341 -20.08 -21.82 -33.98
C THR A 341 -18.89 -21.59 -33.04
N GLU A 342 -18.08 -20.57 -33.33
CA GLU A 342 -16.83 -20.29 -32.63
C GLU A 342 -17.01 -20.12 -31.12
N THR A 343 -16.10 -20.72 -30.34
CA THR A 343 -16.05 -20.60 -28.88
C THR A 343 -14.65 -20.22 -28.42
N CYS A 344 -14.58 -19.36 -27.41
CA CYS A 344 -13.32 -18.82 -26.88
C CYS A 344 -12.57 -19.90 -26.09
N ASP A 345 -11.85 -20.76 -26.83
CA ASP A 345 -11.22 -21.98 -26.34
C ASP A 345 -9.88 -22.31 -27.05
N GLY A 346 -9.41 -21.40 -27.91
CA GLY A 346 -8.09 -21.41 -28.54
C GLY A 346 -7.99 -22.32 -29.76
N LYS A 347 -9.12 -22.66 -30.38
CA LYS A 347 -9.21 -23.43 -31.62
C LYS A 347 -10.26 -22.80 -32.53
N ASP A 348 -9.89 -22.62 -33.78
CA ASP A 348 -10.77 -22.51 -34.95
C ASP A 348 -11.82 -23.66 -34.93
N ASN A 349 -13.04 -23.38 -34.44
CA ASN A 349 -14.18 -24.31 -34.33
C ASN A 349 -15.10 -24.23 -35.57
N ASP A 350 -15.20 -23.06 -36.21
CA ASP A 350 -16.02 -22.83 -37.40
C ASP A 350 -15.26 -23.12 -38.72
N CYS A 351 -13.93 -23.22 -38.62
CA CYS A 351 -13.03 -23.68 -39.67
C CYS A 351 -12.90 -22.71 -40.85
N ASP A 352 -13.11 -21.40 -40.64
CA ASP A 352 -12.78 -20.35 -41.62
C ASP A 352 -11.26 -20.15 -41.78
N GLY A 353 -10.46 -20.44 -40.75
CA GLY A 353 -9.00 -20.30 -40.70
C GLY A 353 -8.47 -19.22 -39.75
N MET A 354 -9.33 -18.50 -39.04
CA MET A 354 -9.00 -17.64 -37.89
C MET A 354 -9.14 -18.42 -36.57
N VAL A 355 -8.97 -17.77 -35.41
CA VAL A 355 -9.06 -18.42 -34.08
C VAL A 355 -9.64 -17.44 -33.07
N ASP A 356 -10.73 -17.83 -32.40
CA ASP A 356 -11.50 -17.04 -31.43
C ASP A 356 -11.98 -15.66 -31.95
N GLU A 357 -12.13 -15.46 -33.26
CA GLU A 357 -12.38 -14.16 -33.87
C GLU A 357 -13.77 -13.57 -33.56
N SER A 358 -13.85 -12.23 -33.53
CA SER A 358 -15.08 -11.46 -33.26
C SER A 358 -15.82 -11.77 -31.93
N LEU A 359 -15.34 -12.73 -31.12
CA LEU A 359 -16.01 -13.17 -29.90
C LEU A 359 -15.99 -12.09 -28.81
N VAL A 360 -17.17 -11.56 -28.50
CA VAL A 360 -17.41 -10.58 -27.43
C VAL A 360 -18.56 -11.03 -26.52
N LYS A 361 -18.47 -10.71 -25.22
CA LYS A 361 -19.55 -10.94 -24.25
C LYS A 361 -19.65 -9.84 -23.22
N THR A 362 -20.85 -9.65 -22.66
CA THR A 362 -21.07 -8.79 -21.49
C THR A 362 -20.51 -9.45 -20.23
N CYS A 363 -20.02 -8.62 -19.30
CA CYS A 363 -19.38 -9.07 -18.07
C CYS A 363 -19.67 -8.11 -16.91
N TYR A 364 -19.61 -8.64 -15.68
CA TYR A 364 -19.66 -7.85 -14.46
C TYR A 364 -18.98 -8.62 -13.34
N THR A 365 -17.98 -8.03 -12.69
CA THR A 365 -17.23 -8.68 -11.59
C THR A 365 -17.57 -8.10 -10.22
N GLY A 366 -18.66 -7.33 -10.12
CA GLY A 366 -19.21 -6.88 -8.83
C GLY A 366 -20.10 -7.96 -8.18
N PRO A 367 -20.50 -7.77 -6.91
CA PRO A 367 -21.40 -8.68 -6.21
C PRO A 367 -22.76 -8.87 -6.92
N PRO A 368 -23.39 -10.07 -6.83
CA PRO A 368 -24.74 -10.27 -7.31
C PRO A 368 -25.73 -9.27 -6.70
N GLY A 369 -26.51 -8.59 -7.54
CA GLY A 369 -27.50 -7.60 -7.10
C GLY A 369 -27.00 -6.15 -6.96
N THR A 370 -25.76 -5.84 -7.38
CA THR A 370 -25.22 -4.46 -7.48
C THR A 370 -25.14 -3.94 -8.94
N GLN A 371 -25.33 -4.82 -9.92
CA GLN A 371 -25.35 -4.46 -11.34
C GLN A 371 -26.58 -3.60 -11.69
N LEU A 372 -26.39 -2.52 -12.47
CA LEU A 372 -27.42 -1.55 -12.87
C LEU A 372 -28.04 -0.74 -11.70
N LYS A 373 -27.38 -0.69 -10.54
CA LYS A 373 -27.67 0.26 -9.46
C LYS A 373 -26.66 1.39 -9.47
N GLY A 374 -27.09 2.59 -9.11
CA GLY A 374 -26.22 3.76 -8.99
C GLY A 374 -25.34 4.00 -10.21
N ILE A 375 -24.02 4.04 -9.98
CA ILE A 375 -23.02 4.15 -11.07
C ILE A 375 -22.66 2.79 -11.71
N CYS A 376 -23.08 1.66 -11.13
CA CYS A 376 -22.59 0.35 -11.51
C CYS A 376 -23.16 -0.17 -12.82
N LYS A 377 -22.27 -0.53 -13.75
CA LYS A 377 -22.61 -1.08 -15.06
C LYS A 377 -21.70 -2.26 -15.42
N SER A 378 -22.24 -3.16 -16.23
CA SER A 378 -21.48 -4.20 -16.93
C SER A 378 -20.49 -3.59 -17.92
N GLY A 379 -19.39 -4.32 -18.15
CA GLY A 379 -18.43 -4.08 -19.21
C GLY A 379 -18.54 -5.11 -20.33
N THR A 380 -17.52 -5.18 -21.17
CA THR A 380 -17.32 -6.20 -22.20
C THR A 380 -16.00 -6.95 -22.02
N GLN A 381 -15.99 -8.23 -22.40
CA GLN A 381 -14.77 -9.00 -22.64
C GLN A 381 -14.74 -9.40 -24.11
N SER A 382 -13.56 -9.35 -24.72
CA SER A 382 -13.28 -10.00 -26.01
C SER A 382 -12.50 -11.29 -25.75
N CYS A 383 -12.55 -12.27 -26.65
CA CYS A 383 -11.56 -13.35 -26.62
C CYS A 383 -10.21 -12.88 -27.19
N THR A 384 -9.11 -13.44 -26.70
CA THR A 384 -7.78 -13.30 -27.29
C THR A 384 -6.93 -14.51 -26.87
N GLY A 385 -6.69 -15.45 -27.79
CA GLY A 385 -5.84 -16.63 -27.53
C GLY A 385 -6.46 -17.60 -26.51
N GLY A 386 -7.66 -18.09 -26.80
CA GLY A 386 -8.43 -19.02 -25.98
C GLY A 386 -8.81 -18.51 -24.59
N THR A 387 -8.67 -17.20 -24.35
CA THR A 387 -8.89 -16.59 -23.03
C THR A 387 -9.68 -15.29 -23.18
N TRP A 388 -10.71 -15.12 -22.35
CA TRP A 388 -11.45 -13.87 -22.24
C TRP A 388 -10.59 -12.79 -21.56
N THR A 389 -10.50 -11.62 -22.19
CA THR A 389 -9.78 -10.45 -21.65
C THR A 389 -10.39 -9.94 -20.34
N SER A 390 -9.75 -8.97 -19.67
CA SER A 390 -10.35 -8.33 -18.50
C SER A 390 -11.66 -7.61 -18.87
N CYS A 391 -12.59 -7.53 -17.92
CA CYS A 391 -13.89 -6.91 -18.13
C CYS A 391 -13.75 -5.38 -18.30
N LEU A 392 -13.71 -4.91 -19.54
CA LEU A 392 -13.40 -3.54 -19.91
C LEU A 392 -14.66 -2.65 -19.80
N GLY A 393 -14.50 -1.45 -19.25
CA GLY A 393 -15.58 -0.45 -19.17
C GLY A 393 -16.65 -0.72 -18.09
N GLN A 394 -16.54 -1.80 -17.31
CA GLN A 394 -17.40 -2.01 -16.14
C GLN A 394 -17.19 -0.96 -15.06
N VAL A 395 -18.20 -0.77 -14.21
CA VAL A 395 -18.10 -0.02 -12.95
C VAL A 395 -18.68 -0.90 -11.86
N THR A 396 -17.84 -1.26 -10.89
CA THR A 396 -18.17 -2.11 -9.73
C THR A 396 -18.21 -1.28 -8.45
N PRO A 397 -18.91 -1.75 -7.38
CA PRO A 397 -19.03 -1.03 -6.11
C PRO A 397 -17.72 -0.44 -5.59
N GLN A 398 -17.77 0.83 -5.20
CA GLN A 398 -16.71 1.51 -4.46
C GLN A 398 -17.13 1.69 -2.99
N VAL A 399 -16.43 2.54 -2.25
CA VAL A 399 -16.88 3.00 -0.92
C VAL A 399 -17.64 4.31 -1.12
N GLU A 400 -18.84 4.41 -0.54
CA GLU A 400 -19.72 5.56 -0.73
C GLU A 400 -19.02 6.90 -0.44
N SER A 401 -19.15 7.82 -1.39
CA SER A 401 -18.62 9.18 -1.28
C SER A 401 -19.74 10.20 -1.43
N CYS A 402 -19.84 11.15 -0.50
CA CYS A 402 -20.88 12.19 -0.53
C CYS A 402 -20.87 13.00 -1.85
N ASN A 403 -21.76 12.66 -2.79
CA ASN A 403 -21.79 13.25 -4.13
C ASN A 403 -23.15 13.18 -4.87
N ASN A 404 -24.24 12.75 -4.20
CA ASN A 404 -25.56 12.42 -4.80
C ASN A 404 -25.53 11.23 -5.77
N LYS A 405 -24.68 10.22 -5.53
CA LYS A 405 -24.74 8.93 -6.24
C LYS A 405 -24.56 7.78 -5.26
N ASP A 406 -25.19 6.68 -5.64
CA ASP A 406 -25.02 5.32 -5.14
C ASP A 406 -23.72 4.78 -5.78
N ASP A 407 -22.58 4.98 -5.09
CA ASP A 407 -21.22 4.57 -5.50
C ASP A 407 -20.90 3.14 -5.03
N ASP A 408 -21.45 2.69 -3.89
CA ASP A 408 -21.39 1.30 -3.42
C ASP A 408 -22.43 0.38 -4.10
N CYS A 409 -23.39 0.98 -4.82
CA CYS A 409 -24.38 0.31 -5.64
C CYS A 409 -25.31 -0.64 -4.85
N ASP A 410 -25.56 -0.38 -3.55
CA ASP A 410 -26.60 -1.08 -2.79
C ASP A 410 -28.02 -0.69 -3.23
N GLY A 411 -28.19 0.49 -3.83
CA GLY A 411 -29.47 1.06 -4.26
C GLY A 411 -29.94 2.26 -3.44
N GLN A 412 -29.10 2.79 -2.55
CA GLN A 412 -29.32 4.00 -1.76
C GLN A 412 -28.26 5.04 -2.12
N VAL A 413 -28.61 6.32 -2.07
CA VAL A 413 -27.69 7.42 -2.39
C VAL A 413 -27.14 8.05 -1.11
N ASP A 414 -25.83 8.29 -1.09
CA ASP A 414 -25.07 8.91 -0.02
C ASP A 414 -25.20 8.17 1.35
N ASN A 415 -25.33 6.83 1.33
CA ASN A 415 -25.50 6.01 2.56
C ASN A 415 -24.16 5.53 3.18
N ASN A 416 -24.17 5.06 4.43
CA ASN A 416 -22.99 4.46 5.11
C ASN A 416 -21.69 5.31 5.18
N ILE A 417 -21.68 6.56 4.68
CA ILE A 417 -20.49 7.39 4.47
C ILE A 417 -19.64 7.55 5.75
N PRO A 418 -18.32 7.32 5.68
CA PRO A 418 -17.41 7.50 6.82
C PRO A 418 -17.38 8.93 7.39
N ALA A 419 -18.16 9.18 8.44
CA ALA A 419 -18.29 10.48 9.11
C ALA A 419 -17.01 10.90 9.85
N ALA A 420 -16.08 11.55 9.14
CA ALA A 420 -14.87 12.13 9.70
C ALA A 420 -15.15 13.37 10.58
N ASN A 421 -14.19 13.76 11.42
CA ASN A 421 -14.29 14.93 12.26
C ASN A 421 -14.05 16.21 11.45
N CYS A 422 -14.78 17.29 11.76
CA CYS A 422 -14.67 18.58 11.08
C CYS A 422 -14.85 19.75 12.07
N THR A 423 -14.60 20.97 11.60
CA THR A 423 -14.63 22.18 12.44
C THR A 423 -15.73 23.15 11.98
N LEU A 424 -16.68 23.43 12.87
CA LEU A 424 -17.71 24.45 12.68
C LEU A 424 -17.10 25.85 12.88
N GLY A 425 -16.87 26.58 11.79
CA GLY A 425 -16.34 27.94 11.80
C GLY A 425 -17.26 28.99 12.45
N SER A 426 -18.58 28.71 12.51
CA SER A 426 -19.61 29.58 13.10
C SER A 426 -19.90 29.31 14.58
N LYS A 427 -19.22 28.33 15.19
CA LYS A 427 -19.37 27.96 16.61
C LYS A 427 -18.10 28.28 17.40
N ARG A 428 -18.22 28.23 18.72
CA ARG A 428 -17.11 28.46 19.66
C ARG A 428 -16.91 27.21 20.53
N GLY A 429 -15.76 27.13 21.19
CA GLY A 429 -15.43 26.08 22.13
C GLY A 429 -15.61 24.63 21.70
N ALA A 430 -16.10 23.79 22.61
CA ALA A 430 -16.41 22.39 22.41
C ALA A 430 -17.34 22.17 21.20
N CYS A 431 -18.29 23.08 20.98
CA CYS A 431 -19.23 23.07 19.86
C CYS A 431 -18.58 23.32 18.48
N ARG A 432 -17.29 23.71 18.42
CA ARG A 432 -16.54 23.74 17.15
C ARG A 432 -16.31 22.34 16.58
N THR A 433 -16.26 21.31 17.42
CA THR A 433 -16.14 19.94 16.95
C THR A 433 -17.46 19.49 16.35
N GLY A 434 -17.44 19.22 15.05
CA GLY A 434 -18.52 18.57 14.31
C GLY A 434 -18.10 17.24 13.73
N LYS A 435 -19.07 16.52 13.18
CA LYS A 435 -18.83 15.42 12.24
C LYS A 435 -19.32 15.80 10.86
N GLN A 436 -18.62 15.32 9.84
CA GLN A 436 -19.12 15.39 8.47
C GLN A 436 -20.34 14.48 8.34
N SER A 437 -21.41 15.04 7.77
CA SER A 437 -22.59 14.32 7.32
C SER A 437 -22.84 14.70 5.87
N CYS A 438 -23.32 13.78 5.05
CA CYS A 438 -23.73 14.14 3.71
C CYS A 438 -25.11 14.81 3.75
N ILE A 439 -25.24 15.96 3.09
CA ILE A 439 -26.51 16.67 2.89
C ILE A 439 -26.55 17.11 1.42
N ASN A 440 -27.42 16.48 0.63
CA ASN A 440 -27.58 16.73 -0.81
C ASN A 440 -26.25 16.60 -1.60
N GLY A 441 -25.48 15.52 -1.36
CA GLY A 441 -24.18 15.29 -2.01
C GLY A 441 -23.09 16.31 -1.69
N ALA A 442 -23.23 17.06 -0.60
CA ALA A 442 -22.18 17.92 -0.06
C ALA A 442 -21.88 17.59 1.40
N TYR A 443 -20.60 17.52 1.76
CA TYR A 443 -20.15 17.29 3.14
C TYR A 443 -20.46 18.51 4.03
N ALA A 444 -21.58 18.47 4.74
CA ALA A 444 -21.91 19.43 5.77
C ALA A 444 -21.21 19.05 7.09
N CYS A 445 -20.63 20.04 7.78
CA CYS A 445 -20.16 19.83 9.15
C CYS A 445 -21.32 20.02 10.13
N VAL A 446 -21.69 19.00 10.90
CA VAL A 446 -22.85 19.00 11.81
C VAL A 446 -22.38 18.97 13.26
N GLN A 447 -23.02 19.77 14.11
CA GLN A 447 -22.64 19.95 15.51
C GLN A 447 -22.95 18.68 16.32
N VAL A 448 -21.92 18.04 16.89
CA VAL A 448 -22.07 16.83 17.72
C VAL A 448 -22.03 17.13 19.22
N ASN A 449 -21.30 18.16 19.63
CA ASN A 449 -21.25 18.63 21.01
C ASN A 449 -22.29 19.75 21.20
N GLN A 450 -23.23 19.58 22.14
CA GLN A 450 -24.16 20.65 22.54
C GLN A 450 -23.55 21.50 23.66
N PRO A 451 -23.97 22.76 23.82
CA PRO A 451 -23.66 23.58 24.99
C PRO A 451 -23.91 22.84 26.30
N THR A 452 -22.91 22.85 27.19
CA THR A 452 -23.00 22.33 28.56
C THR A 452 -22.36 23.31 29.51
N ALA A 453 -22.93 23.53 30.70
CA ALA A 453 -22.41 24.51 31.65
C ALA A 453 -20.91 24.29 31.97
N GLU A 454 -20.14 25.39 31.98
CA GLU A 454 -18.69 25.39 32.13
C GLU A 454 -18.17 24.48 33.26
N THR A 455 -17.01 23.90 33.03
CA THR A 455 -16.23 23.16 34.03
C THR A 455 -14.75 23.50 33.85
N CYS A 456 -14.04 23.87 34.92
CA CYS A 456 -12.61 24.28 34.90
C CYS A 456 -11.65 23.30 34.19
N ASN A 457 -11.61 23.34 32.86
CA ASN A 457 -10.89 22.42 32.00
C ASN A 457 -10.28 23.09 30.75
N ARG A 458 -10.49 24.40 30.58
CA ARG A 458 -9.95 25.25 29.49
C ARG A 458 -10.53 24.92 28.12
N ILE A 459 -11.78 24.47 28.13
CA ILE A 459 -12.63 24.39 26.96
C ILE A 459 -13.91 25.13 27.33
N ASP A 460 -14.22 26.15 26.55
CA ASP A 460 -15.53 26.77 26.32
C ASP A 460 -16.55 25.65 26.03
N ASP A 461 -17.11 25.04 27.08
CA ASP A 461 -18.04 23.90 27.06
C ASP A 461 -19.49 24.37 26.79
N ASP A 462 -19.82 25.59 27.22
CA ASP A 462 -21.09 26.29 27.01
C ASP A 462 -21.18 26.92 25.61
N CYS A 463 -20.03 27.24 25.00
CA CYS A 463 -19.88 27.74 23.64
C CYS A 463 -20.29 29.21 23.42
N ASP A 464 -20.40 30.05 24.47
CA ASP A 464 -20.56 31.50 24.31
C ASP A 464 -19.31 32.19 23.73
N GLY A 465 -18.12 31.60 23.85
CA GLY A 465 -16.86 32.16 23.36
C GLY A 465 -15.91 32.77 24.38
N GLN A 466 -16.26 32.74 25.66
CA GLN A 466 -15.35 32.89 26.77
C GLN A 466 -14.69 31.52 27.04
N THR A 467 -14.19 31.25 28.25
CA THR A 467 -13.59 29.94 28.61
C THR A 467 -13.45 29.89 30.11
N ASP A 468 -14.00 28.86 30.75
CA ASP A 468 -14.05 28.67 32.19
C ASP A 468 -14.72 29.87 32.94
N GLU A 469 -15.59 30.66 32.29
CA GLU A 469 -16.20 31.87 32.90
C GLU A 469 -17.31 31.57 33.91
N GLY A 470 -17.61 32.56 34.76
CA GLY A 470 -18.47 32.37 35.95
C GLY A 470 -17.84 31.48 37.04
N LEU A 471 -16.77 30.74 36.74
CA LEU A 471 -16.08 29.84 37.65
C LEU A 471 -14.82 30.47 38.28
N THR A 472 -14.49 30.01 39.49
CA THR A 472 -13.14 30.18 40.06
C THR A 472 -12.26 29.01 39.62
N CYS A 473 -11.47 29.18 38.57
CA CYS A 473 -10.62 28.11 38.03
C CYS A 473 -9.14 28.26 38.36
N ALA A 474 -8.41 27.14 38.29
CA ALA A 474 -7.01 27.09 38.68
C ALA A 474 -6.13 27.93 37.72
N PRO A 475 -5.11 28.64 38.25
CA PRO A 475 -4.20 29.43 37.41
C PRO A 475 -3.65 28.61 36.23
N THR A 476 -3.45 29.23 35.07
CA THR A 476 -3.07 28.53 33.82
C THR A 476 -1.79 27.68 33.96
N CYS A 477 -0.90 28.10 34.86
CA CYS A 477 0.33 27.42 35.25
C CYS A 477 0.15 26.20 36.20
N ILE A 478 -1.07 25.90 36.65
CA ILE A 478 -1.42 24.62 37.30
C ILE A 478 -2.10 23.73 36.28
N TYR A 479 -1.61 22.52 36.02
CA TYR A 479 -2.22 21.64 35.00
C TYR A 479 -2.00 20.15 35.25
N PHE A 480 -3.01 19.34 34.94
CA PHE A 480 -2.84 17.90 34.79
C PHE A 480 -2.08 17.56 33.52
N SER A 481 -1.23 16.54 33.59
CA SER A 481 -0.54 15.99 32.44
C SER A 481 -0.45 14.45 32.59
N PRO A 482 -1.04 13.67 31.66
CA PRO A 482 -1.84 14.15 30.52
C PRO A 482 -3.14 14.81 30.97
N THR A 483 -3.74 15.63 30.09
CA THR A 483 -5.04 16.30 30.32
C THR A 483 -6.25 15.38 30.06
N SER A 484 -6.04 14.24 29.39
CA SER A 484 -6.99 13.14 29.31
C SER A 484 -6.28 11.80 29.13
N TYR A 485 -6.97 10.69 29.42
CA TYR A 485 -6.43 9.34 29.22
C TYR A 485 -7.53 8.29 29.03
N ASP A 486 -7.32 7.38 28.07
CA ASP A 486 -8.18 6.21 27.84
C ASP A 486 -7.49 4.94 28.32
N PHE A 487 -8.15 4.21 29.23
CA PHE A 487 -7.73 2.89 29.69
C PHE A 487 -8.12 1.77 28.71
N GLY A 488 -9.00 2.06 27.74
CA GLY A 488 -9.46 1.10 26.73
C GLY A 488 -10.33 -0.03 27.29
N ALA A 489 -10.47 -1.11 26.51
CA ALA A 489 -11.28 -2.27 26.88
C ALA A 489 -10.59 -3.18 27.91
N SER A 490 -11.30 -3.59 28.97
CA SER A 490 -10.80 -4.54 29.98
C SER A 490 -11.93 -5.41 30.55
N GLN A 491 -11.64 -6.66 30.93
CA GLN A 491 -12.66 -7.48 31.60
C GLN A 491 -12.87 -7.02 33.05
N GLN A 492 -14.10 -7.11 33.55
CA GLN A 492 -14.48 -6.85 34.95
C GLN A 492 -13.65 -7.66 35.98
N THR A 493 -13.11 -8.81 35.59
CA THR A 493 -12.31 -9.71 36.44
C THR A 493 -10.80 -9.44 36.39
N CYS A 494 -10.32 -8.54 35.54
CA CYS A 494 -8.87 -8.29 35.39
C CYS A 494 -8.37 -7.22 36.36
N ALA A 495 -7.16 -7.43 36.88
CA ALA A 495 -6.38 -6.33 37.45
C ALA A 495 -5.85 -5.47 36.28
N THR A 496 -6.35 -4.24 36.16
CA THR A 496 -5.86 -3.27 35.18
C THR A 496 -4.60 -2.57 35.69
N PRO A 497 -3.71 -2.07 34.81
CA PRO A 497 -2.57 -1.27 35.25
C PRO A 497 -3.03 0.08 35.84
N THR A 498 -2.38 0.50 36.93
CA THR A 498 -2.53 1.84 37.48
C THR A 498 -1.80 2.85 36.59
N TYR A 499 -2.48 3.91 36.17
CA TYR A 499 -1.87 5.03 35.45
C TYR A 499 -1.57 6.19 36.41
N ARG A 500 -0.36 6.75 36.29
CA ARG A 500 0.12 7.86 37.12
C ARG A 500 0.00 9.19 36.39
N PHE A 501 -1.02 9.95 36.74
CA PHE A 501 -1.16 11.35 36.35
C PHE A 501 -0.25 12.23 37.21
N ALA A 502 0.09 13.42 36.73
CA ALA A 502 0.75 14.43 37.54
C ALA A 502 0.06 15.79 37.38
N LEU A 503 -0.29 16.39 38.51
CA LEU A 503 -0.75 17.76 38.62
C LEU A 503 0.47 18.65 38.87
N ARG A 504 0.84 19.47 37.88
CA ARG A 504 2.01 20.35 37.91
C ARG A 504 1.70 21.73 38.46
N ASN A 505 2.70 22.37 39.04
CA ASN A 505 2.68 23.79 39.41
C ASN A 505 3.87 24.52 38.78
N THR A 506 3.68 25.16 37.63
CA THR A 506 4.72 25.98 36.96
C THR A 506 4.60 27.47 37.26
N CYS A 507 3.84 27.87 38.30
CA CYS A 507 3.49 29.27 38.51
C CYS A 507 4.67 30.15 38.94
N SER A 508 4.86 31.25 38.20
CA SER A 508 5.85 32.30 38.50
C SER A 508 5.42 33.24 39.64
N SER A 509 4.13 33.26 39.97
CA SER A 509 3.53 33.93 41.15
C SER A 509 2.25 33.17 41.55
N PRO A 510 1.88 33.05 42.84
CA PRO A 510 2.58 33.52 44.04
C PRO A 510 3.94 32.85 44.28
N GLN A 511 4.64 33.30 45.33
CA GLN A 511 5.95 32.74 45.73
C GLN A 511 5.84 31.43 46.54
N ALA A 512 4.66 31.12 47.09
CA ALA A 512 4.39 29.88 47.81
C ALA A 512 3.91 28.74 46.89
N GLY A 513 4.07 27.49 47.34
CA GLY A 513 3.51 26.32 46.65
C GLY A 513 1.98 26.30 46.71
N MET A 514 1.35 25.63 45.73
CA MET A 514 -0.11 25.53 45.65
C MET A 514 -0.63 24.39 46.51
N THR A 515 -1.45 24.73 47.50
CA THR A 515 -2.16 23.78 48.35
C THR A 515 -3.26 23.05 47.58
N VAL A 516 -3.28 21.72 47.63
CA VAL A 516 -4.43 20.88 47.28
C VAL A 516 -5.33 20.75 48.51
N TYR A 517 -6.62 21.04 48.32
CA TYR A 517 -7.65 20.98 49.35
C TYR A 517 -8.39 19.63 49.34
N ASP A 518 -8.90 19.21 48.17
CA ASP A 518 -9.52 17.90 47.97
C ASP A 518 -9.27 17.35 46.54
N ALA A 519 -9.52 16.06 46.37
CA ALA A 519 -9.50 15.37 45.08
C ALA A 519 -10.62 14.32 45.08
N LYS A 520 -11.39 14.25 43.99
CA LYS A 520 -12.55 13.35 43.84
C LYS A 520 -12.86 13.08 42.36
N PHE A 521 -13.63 12.04 42.10
CA PHE A 521 -14.30 11.91 40.80
C PHE A 521 -15.54 12.80 40.72
N SER A 522 -15.96 13.14 39.50
CA SER A 522 -17.22 13.86 39.24
C SER A 522 -18.45 13.06 39.67
N SER A 523 -18.45 11.74 39.46
CA SER A 523 -19.51 10.80 39.78
C SER A 523 -19.13 9.84 40.91
N ASN A 524 -20.14 9.31 41.59
CA ASN A 524 -19.99 8.30 42.64
C ASN A 524 -21.27 7.44 42.68
N PRO A 525 -21.22 6.11 42.50
CA PRO A 525 -20.03 5.26 42.35
C PRO A 525 -19.38 5.34 40.96
N SER A 526 -18.09 5.63 40.94
CA SER A 526 -17.26 5.60 39.73
C SER A 526 -16.76 4.19 39.38
N GLN A 527 -16.37 3.99 38.12
CA GLN A 527 -15.58 2.83 37.67
C GLN A 527 -14.07 3.09 37.71
N PHE A 528 -13.64 4.26 38.18
CA PHE A 528 -12.23 4.61 38.40
C PHE A 528 -11.97 4.67 39.91
N ILE A 529 -10.75 4.30 40.36
CA ILE A 529 -10.36 4.33 41.78
C ILE A 529 -8.95 4.89 41.99
N PHE A 530 -8.70 5.40 43.21
CA PHE A 530 -7.37 5.75 43.70
C PHE A 530 -6.86 4.71 44.71
N PRO A 531 -5.85 3.87 44.37
CA PRO A 531 -5.11 3.10 45.37
C PRO A 531 -4.21 3.98 46.26
N VAL A 532 -3.72 5.12 45.76
CA VAL A 532 -2.86 6.07 46.50
C VAL A 532 -3.18 7.49 46.04
N ILE A 533 -3.25 8.47 46.96
CA ILE A 533 -3.55 9.87 46.63
C ILE A 533 -2.36 10.56 45.95
N GLY A 534 -1.14 10.05 46.17
CA GLY A 534 0.06 10.46 45.46
C GLY A 534 1.35 10.04 46.16
N THR A 535 2.48 10.60 45.72
CA THR A 535 3.66 10.77 46.55
C THR A 535 3.96 12.26 46.70
N ASP A 536 4.59 12.65 47.82
CA ASP A 536 5.16 13.99 47.93
C ASP A 536 6.38 14.17 47.00
N SER A 537 6.95 15.39 46.99
CA SER A 537 8.16 15.72 46.22
C SER A 537 9.43 15.01 46.70
N SER A 538 9.36 14.22 47.77
CA SER A 538 10.44 13.38 48.32
C SER A 538 10.16 11.88 48.13
N GLY A 539 9.06 11.51 47.43
CA GLY A 539 8.70 10.13 47.11
C GLY A 539 7.85 9.41 48.17
N ASN A 540 7.45 10.06 49.27
CA ASN A 540 6.70 9.41 50.34
C ASN A 540 5.23 9.17 49.96
N PRO A 541 4.68 7.95 50.09
CA PRO A 541 3.27 7.67 49.76
C PRO A 541 2.25 8.43 50.60
N ILE A 542 1.28 9.04 49.93
CA ILE A 542 0.12 9.70 50.52
C ILE A 542 -1.05 8.71 50.50
N THR A 543 -1.14 7.87 51.53
CA THR A 543 -2.22 6.88 51.71
C THR A 543 -3.39 7.46 52.52
N GLY A 544 -4.61 7.11 52.13
CA GLY A 544 -5.85 7.52 52.80
C GLY A 544 -7.10 7.32 51.93
N ASN A 545 -8.26 7.15 52.58
CA ASN A 545 -9.57 7.25 51.94
C ASN A 545 -9.81 8.72 51.48
N PRO A 546 -10.70 9.00 50.51
CA PRO A 546 -11.01 10.40 50.17
C PRO A 546 -11.53 11.18 51.38
N VAL A 547 -11.44 12.51 51.34
CA VAL A 547 -11.73 13.49 52.41
C VAL A 547 -10.59 13.72 53.44
N ALA A 548 -9.62 12.82 53.62
CA ALA A 548 -8.85 12.75 54.87
C ALA A 548 -7.36 13.23 54.90
N LYS A 549 -6.86 14.01 53.93
CA LYS A 549 -5.64 14.84 54.13
C LYS A 549 -5.78 16.23 53.52
N ARG A 550 -6.28 17.18 54.33
CA ARG A 550 -6.27 18.62 53.99
C ARG A 550 -4.84 19.12 53.84
N ASN A 551 -4.62 19.95 52.83
CA ASN A 551 -3.47 20.83 52.65
C ASN A 551 -2.13 20.18 52.25
N ALA A 552 -2.14 19.19 51.35
CA ALA A 552 -0.91 18.75 50.68
C ALA A 552 -0.45 19.83 49.69
N VAL A 553 0.84 20.20 49.67
CA VAL A 553 1.34 21.34 48.87
C VAL A 553 2.13 20.87 47.65
N ILE A 554 1.78 21.38 46.47
CA ILE A 554 2.56 21.26 45.23
C ILE A 554 3.60 22.39 45.23
N PRO A 555 4.91 22.12 45.42
CA PRO A 555 5.91 23.18 45.43
C PRO A 555 5.99 23.90 44.08
N ARG A 556 6.52 25.12 44.09
CA ARG A 556 6.75 25.94 42.88
C ARG A 556 7.70 25.20 41.93
N PHE A 557 7.33 25.12 40.65
CA PHE A 557 7.96 24.29 39.61
C PHE A 557 7.94 22.77 39.89
N GLY A 558 7.15 22.32 40.87
CA GLY A 558 6.98 20.93 41.24
C GLY A 558 5.70 20.28 40.70
N TYR A 559 5.40 19.10 41.22
CA TYR A 559 4.28 18.27 40.82
C TYR A 559 3.76 17.43 42.01
N MET A 560 2.52 16.95 41.89
CA MET A 560 1.93 15.94 42.74
C MET A 560 1.33 14.84 41.86
N TYR A 561 1.67 13.59 42.16
CA TYR A 561 1.18 12.44 41.39
C TYR A 561 -0.22 12.02 41.85
N PHE A 562 -1.04 11.52 40.94
CA PHE A 562 -2.34 10.91 41.20
C PHE A 562 -2.38 9.54 40.50
N ASP A 563 -2.49 8.46 41.27
CA ASP A 563 -2.50 7.09 40.76
C ASP A 563 -3.95 6.63 40.58
N VAL A 564 -4.39 6.42 39.33
CA VAL A 564 -5.76 6.00 38.99
C VAL A 564 -5.75 4.60 38.38
N GLN A 565 -6.72 3.77 38.75
CA GLN A 565 -6.95 2.46 38.15
C GLN A 565 -8.41 2.35 37.67
N PHE A 566 -8.63 1.98 36.40
CA PHE A 566 -9.97 1.70 35.86
C PHE A 566 -10.42 0.29 36.25
N LYS A 567 -11.47 0.17 37.06
CA LYS A 567 -12.09 -1.11 37.46
C LYS A 567 -13.51 -1.18 36.90
N PRO A 568 -13.70 -1.73 35.70
CA PRO A 568 -15.04 -1.89 35.15
C PRO A 568 -15.89 -2.79 36.04
N ASN A 569 -17.08 -2.31 36.41
CA ASN A 569 -18.08 -3.03 37.21
C ASN A 569 -19.37 -3.33 36.43
N ARG A 570 -19.53 -2.73 35.24
CA ARG A 570 -20.58 -3.01 34.26
C ARG A 570 -19.96 -3.18 32.86
N THR A 571 -20.77 -3.41 31.84
CA THR A 571 -20.33 -3.47 30.44
C THR A 571 -20.48 -2.11 29.75
N GLY A 572 -19.74 -1.92 28.66
CA GLY A 572 -19.76 -0.70 27.85
C GLY A 572 -18.92 0.43 28.42
N LYS A 573 -19.02 1.59 27.78
CA LYS A 573 -18.13 2.73 28.02
C LYS A 573 -18.35 3.41 29.38
N ALA A 574 -17.25 3.88 29.95
CA ALA A 574 -17.18 4.69 31.15
C ALA A 574 -16.39 5.97 30.81
N ASN A 575 -16.95 7.13 31.16
CA ASN A 575 -16.28 8.42 31.11
C ASN A 575 -16.38 9.05 32.51
N GLU A 576 -15.35 9.76 32.97
CA GLU A 576 -15.27 10.34 34.31
C GLU A 576 -14.23 11.47 34.37
N ASP A 577 -14.48 12.52 35.15
CA ASP A 577 -13.46 13.52 35.47
C ASP A 577 -12.88 13.26 36.87
N LEU A 578 -11.55 13.18 37.00
CA LEU A 578 -10.88 13.43 38.28
C LEU A 578 -10.79 14.94 38.46
N VAL A 579 -11.48 15.47 39.46
CA VAL A 579 -11.49 16.89 39.84
C VAL A 579 -10.64 17.09 41.10
N VAL A 580 -9.68 18.01 41.03
CA VAL A 580 -8.88 18.46 42.19
C VAL A 580 -9.25 19.90 42.53
N ARG A 581 -9.46 20.17 43.82
CA ARG A 581 -9.72 21.51 44.37
C ARG A 581 -8.47 22.04 45.06
N LEU A 582 -8.15 23.30 44.82
CA LEU A 582 -6.98 23.98 45.34
C LEU A 582 -7.37 24.98 46.44
N THR A 583 -6.41 25.30 47.31
CA THR A 583 -6.37 26.30 48.39
C THR A 583 -7.45 26.22 49.49
N SER A 584 -8.73 26.04 49.18
CA SER A 584 -9.82 25.95 50.16
C SER A 584 -11.03 25.17 49.64
N ASN A 585 -12.07 25.00 50.47
CA ASN A 585 -13.35 24.41 50.07
C ASN A 585 -14.11 25.23 49.00
N THR A 586 -13.83 26.52 48.88
CA THR A 586 -14.34 27.42 47.82
C THR A 586 -13.27 27.80 46.80
N GLY A 587 -12.06 27.28 46.95
CA GLY A 587 -10.93 27.55 46.08
C GLY A 587 -11.00 26.78 44.76
N PRO A 588 -10.11 27.14 43.81
CA PRO A 588 -10.34 26.82 42.41
C PRO A 588 -10.15 25.34 42.07
N THR A 589 -10.94 24.85 41.12
CA THR A 589 -10.87 23.46 40.62
C THR A 589 -10.09 23.32 39.32
N ILE A 590 -9.66 22.09 39.04
CA ILE A 590 -9.09 21.64 37.77
C ILE A 590 -9.37 20.14 37.59
N SER A 591 -9.62 19.67 36.36
CA SER A 591 -9.88 18.25 36.09
C SER A 591 -8.94 17.58 35.07
N VAL A 592 -9.00 16.24 35.01
CA VAL A 592 -8.45 15.39 33.95
C VAL A 592 -9.52 14.41 33.50
N LYS A 593 -9.76 14.34 32.19
CA LYS A 593 -10.85 13.59 31.56
C LYS A 593 -10.44 12.13 31.31
N LEU A 594 -11.17 11.17 31.86
CA LEU A 594 -10.84 9.73 31.86
C LEU A 594 -11.86 8.92 31.05
N SER A 595 -11.41 7.91 30.31
CA SER A 595 -12.29 6.93 29.67
C SER A 595 -11.82 5.48 29.82
N GLY A 596 -12.72 4.54 29.56
CA GLY A 596 -12.44 3.10 29.47
C GLY A 596 -13.69 2.31 29.06
N GLU A 597 -13.56 1.03 28.76
CA GLU A 597 -14.68 0.17 28.36
C GLU A 597 -14.70 -1.17 29.12
N GLY A 598 -15.82 -1.44 29.78
CA GLY A 598 -16.02 -2.67 30.53
C GLY A 598 -16.48 -3.82 29.65
N THR A 599 -15.82 -4.98 29.76
CA THR A 599 -16.15 -6.22 29.04
C THR A 599 -16.28 -7.40 30.00
N THR A 600 -16.80 -8.53 29.51
CA THR A 600 -16.85 -9.80 30.27
C THR A 600 -15.97 -10.86 29.63
N LYS A 601 -15.62 -11.91 30.38
CA LYS A 601 -14.90 -13.08 29.84
C LYS A 601 -15.62 -13.78 28.68
N ASN A 602 -16.93 -13.61 28.58
CA ASN A 602 -17.77 -14.11 27.48
C ASN A 602 -18.19 -13.01 26.49
N SER A 603 -17.49 -11.87 26.45
CA SER A 603 -17.71 -10.80 25.48
C SER A 603 -17.70 -11.33 24.04
N THR A 604 -18.46 -10.64 23.18
CA THR A 604 -18.45 -10.84 21.72
C THR A 604 -17.03 -10.86 21.20
N THR A 605 -16.75 -11.81 20.30
CA THR A 605 -15.47 -11.90 19.58
C THR A 605 -15.22 -10.60 18.82
N GLN A 606 -14.10 -9.94 19.12
CA GLN A 606 -13.60 -8.81 18.35
C GLN A 606 -12.82 -9.34 17.15
N THR A 607 -12.95 -8.70 15.99
CA THR A 607 -12.15 -9.00 14.80
C THR A 607 -11.38 -7.75 14.42
N GLU A 608 -10.05 -7.84 14.41
CA GLU A 608 -9.19 -6.81 13.83
C GLU A 608 -8.72 -7.28 12.44
N SER A 609 -9.09 -6.51 11.42
CA SER A 609 -8.62 -6.71 10.05
C SER A 609 -7.38 -5.87 9.79
N PHE A 610 -6.38 -6.48 9.17
CA PHE A 610 -5.14 -5.87 8.70
C PHE A 610 -4.95 -6.17 7.20
N THR A 611 -4.14 -5.37 6.51
CA THR A 611 -3.65 -5.67 5.17
C THR A 611 -2.15 -5.89 5.23
N ALA A 612 -1.67 -7.00 4.67
CA ALA A 612 -0.25 -7.31 4.61
C ALA A 612 0.49 -6.27 3.72
N PRO A 613 1.45 -5.49 4.24
CA PRO A 613 2.09 -4.43 3.46
C PRO A 613 3.02 -5.01 2.39
N VAL A 614 2.98 -4.43 1.18
CA VAL A 614 3.89 -4.78 0.06
C VAL A 614 5.35 -4.72 0.50
N ALA A 615 5.72 -3.64 1.19
CA ALA A 615 6.92 -3.51 2.00
C ALA A 615 6.60 -2.64 3.22
N LYS A 616 7.14 -3.01 4.39
CA LYS A 616 6.93 -2.25 5.62
C LYS A 616 7.92 -1.08 5.66
N LYS A 617 7.43 0.13 5.41
CA LYS A 617 8.25 1.34 5.44
C LYS A 617 8.49 1.78 6.88
N VAL A 618 9.75 2.11 7.23
CA VAL A 618 10.12 2.50 8.60
C VAL A 618 11.06 3.71 8.60
N ASP A 619 10.79 4.71 9.42
CA ASP A 619 11.71 5.82 9.71
C ASP A 619 12.25 5.61 11.14
N LEU A 620 13.56 5.41 11.31
CA LEU A 620 14.18 5.16 12.61
C LEU A 620 14.97 6.39 13.07
N LEU A 621 14.58 6.94 14.21
CA LEU A 621 15.26 8.07 14.85
C LEU A 621 16.13 7.54 15.99
N PHE A 622 17.43 7.37 15.75
CA PHE A 622 18.39 6.99 16.78
C PHE A 622 18.77 8.23 17.60
N VAL A 623 18.63 8.12 18.91
CA VAL A 623 18.85 9.19 19.89
C VAL A 623 20.01 8.76 20.76
N ILE A 624 21.19 9.23 20.40
CA ILE A 624 22.46 8.78 20.96
C ILE A 624 22.89 9.73 22.07
N ASP A 625 23.12 9.16 23.24
CA ASP A 625 23.80 9.81 24.34
C ASP A 625 25.27 10.09 23.96
N ASN A 626 25.67 11.35 24.12
CA ASN A 626 27.00 11.83 23.81
C ASN A 626 27.75 12.40 25.02
N SER A 627 27.36 11.98 26.22
CA SER A 627 28.09 12.16 27.47
C SER A 627 29.48 11.47 27.43
N CYS A 628 30.29 11.66 28.48
CA CYS A 628 31.66 11.17 28.51
C CYS A 628 31.82 9.68 28.87
N SER A 629 30.77 9.00 29.33
CA SER A 629 30.76 7.54 29.56
C SER A 629 30.63 6.78 28.23
N MET A 630 29.67 7.19 27.39
CA MET A 630 29.18 6.51 26.18
C MET A 630 30.18 6.27 25.02
N SER A 631 31.49 6.46 25.22
CA SER A 631 32.52 6.22 24.21
C SER A 631 32.49 4.78 23.67
N ASP A 632 32.55 3.81 24.57
CA ASP A 632 32.75 2.41 24.20
C ASP A 632 31.43 1.81 23.69
N GLU A 633 30.30 2.30 24.20
CA GLU A 633 28.94 2.05 23.76
C GLU A 633 28.69 2.56 22.34
N GLN A 634 29.13 3.79 21.98
CA GLN A 634 29.06 4.28 20.61
C GLN A 634 29.89 3.40 19.66
N ASN A 635 31.11 3.00 20.03
CA ASN A 635 31.95 2.12 19.20
C ASN A 635 31.33 0.70 19.06
N ALA A 636 30.79 0.14 20.14
CA ALA A 636 30.15 -1.18 20.16
C ALA A 636 28.84 -1.20 19.34
N LEU A 637 28.01 -0.16 19.43
CA LEU A 637 26.78 -0.02 18.65
C LEU A 637 27.05 0.02 17.14
N GLY A 638 28.11 0.71 16.73
CA GLY A 638 28.52 0.80 15.31
C GLY A 638 28.91 -0.55 14.74
N THR A 639 29.52 -1.40 15.58
CA THR A 639 29.83 -2.80 15.24
C THR A 639 28.56 -3.63 15.17
N ALA A 640 27.67 -3.51 16.17
CA ALA A 640 26.43 -4.26 16.29
C ALA A 640 25.39 -3.95 15.18
N PHE A 641 25.49 -2.79 14.52
CA PHE A 641 24.58 -2.43 13.42
C PHE A 641 24.56 -3.44 12.27
N LYS A 642 25.66 -4.18 12.05
CA LYS A 642 25.74 -5.23 11.03
C LYS A 642 24.68 -6.33 11.22
N ALA A 643 24.24 -6.61 12.45
CA ALA A 643 23.15 -7.53 12.73
C ALA A 643 21.78 -6.97 12.28
N PHE A 644 21.57 -5.66 12.43
CA PHE A 644 20.38 -4.96 11.94
C PHE A 644 20.37 -4.87 10.42
N SER A 645 21.45 -4.46 9.77
CA SER A 645 21.50 -4.28 8.31
C SER A 645 21.32 -5.61 7.57
N ALA A 646 21.95 -6.68 8.06
CA ALA A 646 21.73 -8.04 7.58
C ALA A 646 20.27 -8.49 7.78
N ARG A 647 19.67 -8.25 8.96
CA ARG A 647 18.27 -8.64 9.20
C ARG A 647 17.30 -7.85 8.32
N ALA A 648 17.46 -6.53 8.23
CA ALA A 648 16.66 -5.65 7.37
C ALA A 648 16.73 -6.07 5.89
N LYS A 649 17.91 -6.50 5.41
CA LYS A 649 18.07 -7.06 4.06
C LYS A 649 17.26 -8.34 3.86
N THR A 650 17.25 -9.27 4.83
CA THR A 650 16.39 -10.48 4.74
C THR A 650 14.89 -10.18 4.78
N LEU A 651 14.49 -9.03 5.34
CA LEU A 651 13.10 -8.59 5.44
C LEU A 651 12.65 -7.73 4.24
N GLN A 652 13.56 -7.41 3.29
CA GLN A 652 13.32 -6.53 2.15
C GLN A 652 12.76 -5.15 2.56
N ALA A 653 13.29 -4.59 3.65
CA ALA A 653 12.74 -3.41 4.31
C ALA A 653 13.10 -2.08 3.64
N ASP A 654 12.11 -1.18 3.52
CA ASP A 654 12.27 0.20 3.02
C ASP A 654 12.42 1.17 4.21
N TYR A 655 13.65 1.43 4.64
CA TYR A 655 13.92 2.25 5.82
C TYR A 655 14.65 3.56 5.55
N GLN A 656 14.41 4.54 6.42
CA GLN A 656 15.27 5.70 6.65
C GLN A 656 15.82 5.62 8.08
N ILE A 657 17.07 5.99 8.27
CA ILE A 657 17.70 6.17 9.59
C ILE A 657 18.22 7.59 9.70
N GLY A 658 17.79 8.29 10.74
CA GLY A 658 18.35 9.57 11.18
C GLY A 658 18.98 9.40 12.56
N VAL A 659 20.08 10.10 12.82
CA VAL A 659 20.76 10.11 14.14
C VAL A 659 20.71 11.52 14.73
N ILE A 660 20.34 11.64 16.00
CA ILE A 660 20.41 12.86 16.81
C ILE A 660 21.12 12.59 18.14
N THR A 661 21.48 13.66 18.85
CA THR A 661 21.98 13.59 20.23
C THR A 661 20.87 13.82 21.25
N THR A 662 21.03 13.25 22.44
CA THR A 662 20.29 13.62 23.68
C THR A 662 20.47 15.09 24.08
N ASP A 663 21.60 15.70 23.69
CA ASP A 663 21.95 17.07 24.01
C ASP A 663 20.95 18.11 23.46
N THR A 664 20.62 19.10 24.29
CA THR A 664 19.72 20.23 23.98
C THR A 664 20.43 21.60 23.98
N SER A 665 21.75 21.64 24.12
CA SER A 665 22.53 22.88 24.23
C SER A 665 22.76 23.57 22.87
N THR A 666 22.42 24.85 22.79
CA THR A 666 22.47 25.66 21.55
C THR A 666 23.88 26.05 21.10
N ASN A 667 24.90 25.82 21.93
CA ASN A 667 26.24 26.39 21.75
C ASN A 667 27.17 25.52 20.88
N LYS A 668 26.62 24.56 20.12
CA LYS A 668 27.39 23.53 19.40
C LYS A 668 27.35 23.64 17.86
N GLY A 669 26.75 24.70 17.33
CA GLY A 669 26.73 24.98 15.88
C GLY A 669 25.70 24.18 15.06
N TYR A 670 24.79 23.47 15.73
CA TYR A 670 23.63 22.78 15.16
C TYR A 670 22.41 22.97 16.07
N ALA A 671 21.21 22.79 15.53
CA ALA A 671 19.97 22.93 16.30
C ALA A 671 19.67 21.69 17.18
N THR A 672 18.93 21.89 18.27
CA THR A 672 18.38 20.79 19.09
C THR A 672 17.56 19.84 18.23
N GLY A 673 17.88 18.55 18.24
CA GLY A 673 17.21 17.55 17.38
C GLY A 673 17.60 17.60 15.90
N GLU A 674 18.62 18.35 15.49
CA GLU A 674 19.13 18.33 14.12
C GLU A 674 19.78 16.98 13.78
N LEU A 675 19.42 16.39 12.63
CA LEU A 675 20.04 15.15 12.14
C LEU A 675 21.54 15.34 11.89
N ARG A 676 22.32 14.35 12.35
CA ARG A 676 23.78 14.36 12.39
C ARG A 676 24.39 13.36 11.41
N GLY A 677 25.67 13.53 11.12
CA GLY A 677 26.42 12.66 10.19
C GLY A 677 26.26 13.04 8.71
N ASN A 678 26.83 12.23 7.82
CA ASN A 678 26.82 12.48 6.38
C ASN A 678 26.80 11.15 5.58
N PRO A 679 25.74 10.85 4.82
CA PRO A 679 24.48 11.60 4.71
C PRO A 679 23.73 11.63 6.05
N LYS A 680 22.97 12.70 6.32
CA LYS A 680 22.13 12.85 7.52
C LYS A 680 20.99 11.83 7.60
N ILE A 681 20.64 11.24 6.45
CA ILE A 681 19.62 10.22 6.27
C ILE A 681 20.32 9.02 5.62
N ILE A 682 20.29 7.87 6.29
CA ILE A 682 20.79 6.59 5.78
C ILE A 682 19.62 5.76 5.26
N VAL A 683 19.81 5.09 4.12
CA VAL A 683 18.82 4.24 3.42
C VAL A 683 19.45 2.89 3.04
N PRO A 684 18.66 1.85 2.69
CA PRO A 684 19.20 0.54 2.28
C PRO A 684 20.26 0.56 1.16
N THR A 685 20.26 1.60 0.32
CA THR A 685 21.17 1.81 -0.81
C THR A 685 22.37 2.71 -0.49
N THR A 686 22.54 3.18 0.76
CA THR A 686 23.66 4.04 1.16
C THR A 686 25.00 3.31 0.99
N PRO A 687 25.98 3.89 0.25
CA PRO A 687 27.31 3.32 0.11
C PRO A 687 27.99 3.09 1.46
N ASN A 688 28.68 1.94 1.59
CA ASN A 688 29.36 1.52 2.82
C ASN A 688 28.46 1.56 4.09
N LEU A 689 27.17 1.28 3.92
CA LEU A 689 26.08 1.34 4.91
C LEU A 689 26.50 1.17 6.37
N ASP A 690 27.13 0.04 6.74
CA ASP A 690 27.50 -0.26 8.13
C ASP A 690 28.53 0.75 8.70
N ALA A 691 29.54 1.10 7.90
CA ALA A 691 30.56 2.09 8.28
C ALA A 691 29.97 3.51 8.30
N THR A 692 29.06 3.82 7.38
CA THR A 692 28.34 5.10 7.34
C THR A 692 27.44 5.27 8.58
N PHE A 693 26.76 4.21 9.03
CA PHE A 693 26.04 4.23 10.31
C PHE A 693 26.99 4.38 11.50
N ALA A 694 28.08 3.60 11.56
CA ALA A 694 29.07 3.69 12.63
C ALA A 694 29.69 5.10 12.78
N ASN A 695 29.95 5.78 11.65
CA ASN A 695 30.37 7.17 11.65
C ASN A 695 29.25 8.12 12.12
N ASN A 696 28.00 7.91 11.67
CA ASN A 696 26.86 8.76 12.04
C ASN A 696 26.45 8.65 13.51
N ILE A 697 26.70 7.53 14.21
CA ILE A 697 26.44 7.44 15.67
C ILE A 697 27.59 7.95 16.54
N LYS A 698 28.79 8.14 15.99
CA LYS A 698 29.97 8.58 16.75
C LYS A 698 29.94 10.08 16.99
N GLN A 699 29.01 10.50 17.86
CA GLN A 699 28.71 11.88 18.19
C GLN A 699 29.72 12.53 19.17
N GLY A 700 30.67 11.74 19.65
CA GLY A 700 31.67 12.16 20.63
C GLY A 700 31.16 12.10 22.06
N THR A 701 31.97 12.64 22.96
CA THR A 701 31.89 12.49 24.42
C THR A 701 31.67 13.82 25.17
N SER A 702 31.57 14.93 24.42
CA SER A 702 31.52 16.29 24.98
C SER A 702 30.09 16.79 25.24
N GLY A 703 29.14 15.89 25.45
CA GLY A 703 27.70 16.15 25.68
C GLY A 703 27.41 17.03 26.89
N SER A 704 26.16 17.49 26.99
CA SER A 704 25.64 18.11 28.21
C SER A 704 25.29 17.01 29.21
N PRO A 705 25.76 17.03 30.48
CA PRO A 705 25.47 16.00 31.50
C PRO A 705 24.04 16.14 32.06
N GLN A 706 23.07 16.22 31.16
CA GLN A 706 21.63 16.36 31.39
C GLN A 706 20.90 15.81 30.15
N GLU A 707 20.94 14.50 29.99
CA GLU A 707 20.49 13.78 28.80
C GLU A 707 18.99 13.99 28.54
N LYS A 708 18.61 14.73 27.48
CA LYS A 708 17.21 15.10 27.21
C LYS A 708 16.71 14.50 25.90
N GLY A 709 16.93 13.20 25.76
CA GLY A 709 16.56 12.43 24.57
C GLY A 709 15.11 12.59 24.15
N LEU A 710 14.17 12.77 25.09
CA LEU A 710 12.75 13.00 24.77
C LEU A 710 12.52 14.39 24.15
N GLU A 711 13.17 15.44 24.65
CA GLU A 711 13.05 16.80 24.11
C GLU A 711 13.77 16.93 22.76
N SER A 712 14.97 16.36 22.61
CA SER A 712 15.68 16.34 21.33
C SER A 712 14.92 15.54 20.27
N SER A 713 14.24 14.45 20.64
CA SER A 713 13.34 13.72 19.73
C SER A 713 12.13 14.55 19.30
N LYS A 714 11.52 15.26 20.25
CA LYS A 714 10.39 16.16 20.00
C LYS A 714 10.80 17.30 19.05
N ALA A 715 11.94 17.94 19.30
CA ALA A 715 12.50 18.96 18.42
C ALA A 715 12.79 18.42 17.01
N ALA A 716 13.42 17.24 16.91
CA ALA A 716 13.77 16.61 15.63
C ALA A 716 12.57 16.33 14.71
N LEU A 717 11.39 16.11 15.31
CA LEU A 717 10.14 15.78 14.63
C LEU A 717 9.19 17.00 14.50
N THR A 718 9.62 18.19 14.91
CA THR A 718 8.81 19.42 14.89
C THR A 718 9.20 20.34 13.73
N ALA A 719 8.25 21.14 13.24
CA ALA A 719 8.52 22.18 12.24
C ALA A 719 9.28 23.37 12.89
N PRO A 720 10.25 24.02 12.20
CA PRO A 720 10.56 23.84 10.77
C PRO A 720 11.52 22.68 10.46
N LEU A 721 12.21 22.10 11.45
CA LEU A 721 13.30 21.13 11.22
C LEU A 721 12.90 19.99 10.28
N ILE A 722 11.73 19.37 10.53
CA ILE A 722 11.27 18.22 9.75
C ILE A 722 10.62 18.57 8.40
N THR A 723 10.16 19.82 8.22
CA THR A 723 9.39 20.26 7.04
C THR A 723 10.25 20.99 6.01
N THR A 724 11.12 21.89 6.48
CA THR A 724 11.85 22.86 5.66
C THR A 724 13.31 23.03 6.09
N GLY A 725 13.67 22.64 7.31
CA GLY A 725 15.01 22.70 7.87
C GLY A 725 15.83 21.42 7.67
N ALA A 726 16.81 21.24 8.56
CA ALA A 726 17.90 20.27 8.42
C ALA A 726 17.51 18.78 8.49
N ASN A 727 16.25 18.46 8.83
CA ASN A 727 15.73 17.08 8.92
C ASN A 727 14.76 16.76 7.76
N LYS A 728 14.52 17.70 6.83
CA LYS A 728 13.60 17.56 5.70
C LYS A 728 13.85 16.28 4.92
N GLY A 729 12.80 15.47 4.75
CA GLY A 729 12.79 14.20 4.01
C GLY A 729 12.82 12.95 4.88
N PHE A 730 13.27 13.05 6.14
CA PHE A 730 13.40 11.90 7.04
C PHE A 730 12.05 11.24 7.38
N LEU A 731 11.04 12.04 7.73
CA LEU A 731 9.73 11.54 8.15
C LEU A 731 8.79 11.35 6.95
N ARG A 732 8.39 10.11 6.66
CA ARG A 732 7.42 9.77 5.61
C ARG A 732 6.06 9.51 6.23
N GLN A 733 4.99 10.08 5.66
CA GLN A 733 3.65 9.89 6.23
C GLN A 733 3.16 8.44 6.15
N ASN A 734 3.55 7.68 5.12
CA ASN A 734 3.19 6.27 4.92
C ASN A 734 4.23 5.26 5.47
N ALA A 735 5.00 5.64 6.49
CA ALA A 735 5.96 4.79 7.18
C ALA A 735 5.71 4.74 8.68
N GLN A 736 6.09 3.65 9.35
CA GLN A 736 6.14 3.58 10.81
C GLN A 736 7.33 4.39 11.32
N LEU A 737 7.15 5.27 12.31
CA LEU A 737 8.26 5.91 13.02
C LEU A 737 8.70 5.01 14.19
N SER A 738 10.00 4.78 14.35
CA SER A 738 10.58 4.11 15.51
C SER A 738 11.65 4.98 16.14
N ILE A 739 11.38 5.53 17.33
CA ILE A 739 12.38 6.27 18.10
C ILE A 739 13.23 5.28 18.91
N VAL A 740 14.55 5.43 18.91
CA VAL A 740 15.49 4.46 19.49
C VAL A 740 16.47 5.19 20.41
N PHE A 741 16.20 5.15 21.72
CA PHE A 741 17.04 5.80 22.73
C PHE A 741 18.22 4.92 23.13
N ILE A 742 19.42 5.47 23.21
CA ILE A 742 20.64 4.73 23.58
C ILE A 742 21.45 5.60 24.54
N SER A 743 21.41 5.28 25.83
CA SER A 743 21.94 6.09 26.96
C SER A 743 22.21 5.20 28.17
N ASP A 744 23.28 5.49 28.92
CA ASP A 744 23.57 4.88 30.23
C ASP A 744 22.95 5.64 31.42
N GLU A 745 22.27 6.77 31.15
CA GLU A 745 21.43 7.53 32.09
C GLU A 745 19.93 7.52 31.68
N ASP A 746 19.05 8.08 32.51
CA ASP A 746 17.61 8.24 32.19
C ASP A 746 17.31 9.68 31.79
N ASP A 747 16.28 9.90 30.96
CA ASP A 747 15.98 11.21 30.39
C ASP A 747 15.80 12.29 31.49
N ASN A 748 16.74 13.23 31.57
CA ASN A 748 16.75 14.37 32.49
C ASN A 748 15.84 15.52 31.97
N GLY A 749 14.74 15.17 31.33
CA GLY A 749 13.74 16.08 30.78
C GLY A 749 12.79 16.60 31.85
N ASN A 750 12.75 17.93 32.00
CA ASN A 750 11.84 18.60 32.96
C ASN A 750 10.36 18.37 32.64
N ASP A 751 9.98 17.99 31.43
CA ASP A 751 8.61 17.68 31.03
C ASP A 751 8.16 16.25 31.41
N LEU A 752 6.84 16.05 31.47
CA LEU A 752 6.26 14.74 31.71
C LEU A 752 6.26 13.88 30.46
N ILE A 753 6.25 12.57 30.69
CA ILE A 753 6.32 11.54 29.64
C ILE A 753 5.07 11.54 28.76
N ALA A 754 3.89 11.78 29.34
CA ALA A 754 2.64 11.71 28.61
C ALA A 754 2.52 12.76 27.48
N PRO A 755 2.90 14.05 27.67
CA PRO A 755 3.09 15.01 26.58
C PRO A 755 3.98 14.49 25.45
N TYR A 756 5.13 13.84 25.74
CA TYR A 756 5.96 13.24 24.71
C TYR A 756 5.26 12.09 23.99
N ILE A 757 4.60 11.17 24.71
CA ILE A 757 3.83 10.06 24.12
C ILE A 757 2.73 10.59 23.19
N THR A 758 1.97 11.61 23.63
CA THR A 758 0.91 12.24 22.84
C THR A 758 1.48 12.98 21.64
N PHE A 759 2.56 13.75 21.80
CA PHE A 759 3.25 14.39 20.69
C PHE A 759 3.73 13.36 19.66
N PHE A 760 4.46 12.33 20.09
CA PHE A 760 4.96 11.27 19.22
C PHE A 760 3.81 10.58 18.47
N LYS A 761 2.69 10.25 19.14
CA LYS A 761 1.49 9.72 18.45
C LYS A 761 0.94 10.72 17.42
N SER A 762 0.86 12.02 17.74
CA SER A 762 0.33 13.04 16.82
C SER A 762 1.15 13.20 15.54
N VAL A 763 2.47 12.93 15.58
CA VAL A 763 3.38 12.93 14.42
C VAL A 763 2.95 11.92 13.34
N LYS A 764 2.14 10.91 13.69
CA LYS A 764 1.54 9.93 12.77
C LYS A 764 0.01 9.93 12.84
N GLY A 765 -0.60 11.11 13.00
CA GLY A 765 -2.07 11.27 13.00
C GLY A 765 -2.79 10.60 14.19
N ASN A 766 -2.05 10.27 15.26
CA ASN A 766 -2.48 9.44 16.40
C ASN A 766 -2.68 7.95 16.12
N ASP A 767 -2.25 7.43 14.95
CA ASP A 767 -2.22 5.98 14.72
C ASP A 767 -1.09 5.32 15.51
N SER A 768 -1.46 4.61 16.59
CA SER A 768 -0.53 3.87 17.45
C SER A 768 0.07 2.61 16.81
N SER A 769 -0.35 2.22 15.60
CA SER A 769 0.32 1.18 14.80
C SER A 769 1.49 1.74 13.98
N LEU A 770 1.44 3.03 13.61
CA LEU A 770 2.46 3.73 12.85
C LEU A 770 3.56 4.37 13.71
N ILE A 771 3.58 4.13 15.03
CA ILE A 771 4.68 4.57 15.88
C ILE A 771 5.12 3.54 16.92
N LYS A 772 6.43 3.49 17.14
CA LYS A 772 7.10 2.73 18.20
C LYS A 772 8.19 3.55 18.87
N ALA A 773 8.54 3.15 20.09
CA ALA A 773 9.77 3.59 20.75
C ALA A 773 10.47 2.40 21.40
N SER A 774 11.78 2.31 21.24
CA SER A 774 12.66 1.29 21.86
C SER A 774 13.82 1.98 22.59
N ALA A 775 14.44 1.31 23.54
CA ALA A 775 15.61 1.82 24.24
C ALA A 775 16.63 0.75 24.62
N LEU A 776 17.91 1.06 24.42
CA LEU A 776 19.03 0.54 25.21
C LEU A 776 19.28 1.55 26.32
N GLY A 777 18.86 1.22 27.55
CA GLY A 777 18.78 2.20 28.63
C GLY A 777 19.33 1.71 29.99
N PRO A 778 19.30 2.58 31.00
CA PRO A 778 19.96 2.36 32.29
C PRO A 778 19.26 1.32 33.19
N ILE A 779 20.05 0.75 34.10
CA ILE A 779 19.52 -0.07 35.21
C ILE A 779 18.55 0.75 36.05
N SER A 780 19.02 1.88 36.58
CA SER A 780 18.27 2.89 37.33
C SER A 780 17.68 3.94 36.40
N GLY A 781 16.36 3.99 36.32
CA GLY A 781 15.63 4.91 35.43
C GLY A 781 14.23 4.37 35.13
N THR A 782 13.30 5.25 34.78
CA THR A 782 11.90 4.92 34.48
C THR A 782 11.38 5.61 33.21
N ARG A 783 11.96 6.73 32.78
CA ARG A 783 11.35 7.58 31.76
C ARG A 783 11.40 6.95 30.38
N TYR A 784 12.57 6.46 29.95
CA TYR A 784 12.64 5.68 28.71
C TYR A 784 11.78 4.41 28.77
N LYS A 785 11.75 3.70 29.92
CA LYS A 785 10.93 2.49 30.11
C LYS A 785 9.44 2.77 29.89
N GLN A 786 8.93 3.88 30.44
CA GLN A 786 7.52 4.27 30.32
C GLN A 786 7.14 4.74 28.90
N VAL A 787 8.04 5.39 28.15
CA VAL A 787 7.82 5.69 26.72
C VAL A 787 7.75 4.41 25.89
N VAL A 788 8.71 3.50 26.08
CA VAL A 788 8.81 2.23 25.36
C VAL A 788 7.59 1.34 25.60
N GLN A 789 7.10 1.28 26.84
CA GLN A 789 5.85 0.61 27.20
C GLN A 789 4.63 1.24 26.51
N ALA A 790 4.50 2.57 26.57
CA ALA A 790 3.33 3.28 26.01
C ALA A 790 3.29 3.32 24.46
N LEU A 791 4.40 2.98 23.80
CA LEU A 791 4.56 2.93 22.34
C LEU A 791 4.94 1.52 21.84
N ASN A 792 4.69 0.47 22.63
CA ASN A 792 4.77 -0.94 22.21
C ASN A 792 6.09 -1.32 21.49
N GLY A 793 7.24 -0.98 22.09
CA GLY A 793 8.57 -1.35 21.56
C GLY A 793 9.47 -2.11 22.54
N LEU A 794 10.79 -2.16 22.25
CA LEU A 794 11.75 -2.97 22.99
C LEU A 794 12.49 -2.16 24.05
N TYR A 795 12.51 -2.66 25.29
CA TYR A 795 13.48 -2.22 26.29
C TYR A 795 14.55 -3.28 26.46
N THR A 796 15.82 -2.87 26.45
CA THR A 796 16.94 -3.70 26.86
C THR A 796 17.83 -2.86 27.76
N GLN A 797 18.30 -3.45 28.85
CA GLN A 797 19.25 -2.79 29.72
C GLN A 797 20.60 -2.73 29.02
N LEU A 798 21.18 -1.53 28.92
CA LEU A 798 22.52 -1.33 28.39
C LEU A 798 23.52 -2.07 29.30
N PRO A 799 24.31 -3.04 28.79
CA PRO A 799 25.19 -3.84 29.62
C PRO A 799 26.39 -3.01 30.08
N GLN A 800 26.78 -3.19 31.35
CA GLN A 800 27.97 -2.59 31.93
C GLN A 800 28.85 -3.70 32.56
N PRO A 801 30.07 -3.95 32.03
CA PRO A 801 30.67 -3.35 30.83
C PRO A 801 29.92 -3.72 29.54
N VAL A 802 30.11 -2.92 28.48
CA VAL A 802 29.42 -3.11 27.19
C VAL A 802 29.74 -4.46 26.52
N GLN A 803 28.71 -5.09 25.94
CA GLN A 803 28.81 -6.39 25.27
C GLN A 803 28.17 -6.33 23.88
N VAL A 804 29.00 -6.44 22.84
CA VAL A 804 28.55 -6.32 21.42
C VAL A 804 27.43 -7.31 21.09
N THR A 805 27.48 -8.54 21.60
CA THR A 805 26.46 -9.59 21.36
C THR A 805 25.07 -9.24 21.89
N ILE A 806 24.98 -8.50 23.01
CA ILE A 806 23.70 -8.00 23.56
C ILE A 806 23.16 -6.89 22.66
N LEU A 807 24.04 -5.98 22.20
CA LEU A 807 23.67 -4.92 21.26
C LEU A 807 23.25 -5.51 19.90
N GLU A 808 23.96 -6.49 19.35
CA GLU A 808 23.57 -7.22 18.13
C GLU A 808 22.19 -7.88 18.27
N THR A 809 21.91 -8.48 19.44
CA THR A 809 20.61 -9.10 19.75
C THR A 809 19.50 -8.04 19.80
N PHE A 810 19.73 -6.91 20.47
CA PHE A 810 18.79 -5.78 20.45
C PHE A 810 18.56 -5.25 19.04
N MET A 811 19.64 -5.04 18.27
CA MET A 811 19.60 -4.48 16.92
C MET A 811 18.89 -5.41 15.92
N LYS A 812 19.07 -6.73 16.04
CA LYS A 812 18.28 -7.73 15.31
C LYS A 812 16.80 -7.70 15.71
N ASN A 813 16.51 -7.71 17.02
CA ASN A 813 15.14 -7.68 17.51
C ASN A 813 14.41 -6.36 17.13
N LEU A 814 15.12 -5.23 17.06
CA LEU A 814 14.62 -3.95 16.60
C LEU A 814 14.21 -3.99 15.13
N ALA A 815 15.04 -4.59 14.27
CA ALA A 815 14.70 -4.83 12.86
C ALA A 815 13.47 -5.76 12.75
N ASP A 816 13.39 -6.82 13.55
CA ASP A 816 12.23 -7.72 13.57
C ASP A 816 10.94 -7.01 14.05
N LEU A 817 10.97 -6.24 15.13
CA LEU A 817 9.82 -5.49 15.62
C LEU A 817 9.30 -4.47 14.59
N THR A 818 10.21 -3.67 14.04
CA THR A 818 9.86 -2.51 13.21
C THR A 818 9.63 -2.89 11.76
N MET A 819 10.47 -3.74 11.17
CA MET A 819 10.48 -4.03 9.73
C MET A 819 9.82 -5.34 9.33
N ASN A 820 9.58 -6.28 10.25
CA ASN A 820 8.98 -7.55 9.86
C ASN A 820 7.53 -7.33 9.36
N ARG A 821 7.31 -7.61 8.06
CA ARG A 821 5.99 -7.57 7.40
C ARG A 821 5.04 -8.67 7.88
N ALA A 822 5.57 -9.66 8.60
CA ALA A 822 4.80 -10.73 9.23
C ALA A 822 4.32 -10.40 10.66
N LEU A 823 4.60 -9.21 11.21
CA LEU A 823 4.26 -8.83 12.58
C LEU A 823 3.19 -7.71 12.62
N PHE A 824 2.07 -8.02 13.29
CA PHE A 824 0.87 -7.18 13.42
C PHE A 824 0.52 -6.99 14.90
N THR A 825 0.36 -5.75 15.37
CA THR A 825 0.00 -5.44 16.76
C THR A 825 -1.51 -5.20 16.89
N LEU A 826 -2.14 -5.88 17.85
CA LEU A 826 -3.55 -5.73 18.19
C LEU A 826 -3.77 -4.47 19.05
N LYS A 827 -4.95 -3.85 18.93
CA LYS A 827 -5.34 -2.69 19.76
C LYS A 827 -5.59 -3.10 21.21
N GLY A 828 -6.29 -4.22 21.40
CA GLY A 828 -6.61 -4.79 22.70
C GLY A 828 -5.59 -5.81 23.18
N ALA A 829 -5.63 -6.14 24.48
CA ALA A 829 -5.08 -7.40 24.96
C ALA A 829 -6.04 -8.53 24.55
N ALA A 830 -5.52 -9.58 23.92
CA ALA A 830 -6.29 -10.76 23.51
C ALA A 830 -6.09 -11.95 24.48
N ASP A 831 -7.15 -12.70 24.77
CA ASP A 831 -7.06 -14.00 25.46
C ASP A 831 -6.38 -15.02 24.51
N PRO A 832 -5.15 -15.52 24.82
CA PRO A 832 -4.37 -16.36 23.91
C PRO A 832 -4.99 -17.71 23.55
N ALA A 833 -6.02 -18.17 24.28
CA ALA A 833 -6.79 -19.37 23.97
C ALA A 833 -7.93 -19.13 22.98
N THR A 834 -8.30 -17.86 22.73
CA THR A 834 -9.44 -17.48 21.87
C THR A 834 -9.03 -16.92 20.50
N ILE A 835 -7.74 -16.63 20.31
CA ILE A 835 -7.22 -16.05 19.07
C ILE A 835 -7.33 -17.08 17.94
N SER A 836 -8.01 -16.67 16.87
CA SER A 836 -8.04 -17.32 15.56
C SER A 836 -7.58 -16.33 14.49
N VAL A 837 -6.88 -16.82 13.46
CA VAL A 837 -6.28 -15.99 12.42
C VAL A 837 -6.66 -16.54 11.05
N LYS A 838 -7.11 -15.66 10.16
CA LYS A 838 -7.34 -15.95 8.75
C LYS A 838 -6.47 -15.06 7.87
N VAL A 839 -6.06 -15.58 6.72
CA VAL A 839 -5.39 -14.85 5.63
C VAL A 839 -6.18 -15.12 4.35
N ASN A 840 -6.68 -14.08 3.70
CA ASN A 840 -7.61 -14.16 2.56
C ASN A 840 -8.78 -15.14 2.84
N ASN A 841 -9.40 -14.99 4.02
CA ASN A 841 -10.44 -15.88 4.59
C ASN A 841 -10.02 -17.33 4.93
N VAL A 842 -8.86 -17.80 4.50
CA VAL A 842 -8.31 -19.14 4.82
C VAL A 842 -7.74 -19.14 6.25
N ALA A 843 -8.10 -20.12 7.08
CA ALA A 843 -7.62 -20.23 8.46
C ALA A 843 -6.14 -20.64 8.51
N VAL A 844 -5.36 -19.98 9.38
CA VAL A 844 -3.93 -20.27 9.59
C VAL A 844 -3.71 -20.91 10.96
N ALA A 845 -2.91 -21.98 11.01
CA ALA A 845 -2.61 -22.70 12.23
C ALA A 845 -1.69 -21.92 13.19
N LYS A 846 -1.86 -22.12 14.50
CA LYS A 846 -0.99 -21.58 15.54
C LYS A 846 0.31 -22.40 15.59
N SER A 847 1.41 -21.86 15.06
CA SER A 847 2.70 -22.55 14.94
C SER A 847 3.84 -21.53 14.81
N THR A 848 4.96 -21.80 15.47
CA THR A 848 6.20 -21.01 15.40
C THR A 848 7.10 -21.38 14.21
N THR A 849 6.71 -22.37 13.40
CA THR A 849 7.51 -22.87 12.27
C THR A 849 6.84 -22.55 10.93
N ASN A 850 5.57 -22.92 10.77
CA ASN A 850 4.73 -22.64 9.60
C ASN A 850 3.32 -22.33 10.12
N GLY A 851 3.03 -21.05 10.39
CA GLY A 851 1.78 -20.61 11.03
C GLY A 851 1.91 -19.25 11.70
N TRP A 852 1.20 -19.03 12.81
CA TRP A 852 1.32 -17.80 13.62
C TRP A 852 1.60 -18.06 15.11
N SER A 853 2.18 -17.06 15.78
CA SER A 853 2.36 -16.99 17.24
C SER A 853 1.87 -15.65 17.79
N TYR A 854 1.35 -15.62 19.02
CA TYR A 854 0.98 -14.38 19.73
C TYR A 854 1.94 -14.09 20.88
N ASN A 855 2.45 -12.87 20.97
CA ASN A 855 3.20 -12.34 22.11
C ASN A 855 2.27 -11.44 22.95
N THR A 856 2.07 -11.79 24.21
CA THR A 856 1.21 -11.06 25.16
C THR A 856 1.76 -9.67 25.49
N THR A 857 3.06 -9.56 25.78
CA THR A 857 3.74 -8.32 26.18
C THR A 857 3.68 -7.25 25.10
N THR A 858 3.87 -7.63 23.82
CA THR A 858 3.80 -6.71 22.68
C THR A 858 2.46 -6.73 21.94
N ARG A 859 1.48 -7.49 22.46
CA ARG A 859 0.13 -7.70 21.91
C ARG A 859 0.14 -8.02 20.41
N SER A 860 1.12 -8.80 19.95
CA SER A 860 1.41 -8.93 18.52
C SER A 860 1.31 -10.36 18.00
N ILE A 861 0.64 -10.52 16.86
CA ILE A 861 0.66 -11.71 16.02
C ILE A 861 1.90 -11.65 15.12
N THR A 862 2.67 -12.73 15.08
CA THR A 862 3.80 -12.92 14.14
C THR A 862 3.54 -14.18 13.31
N PHE A 863 3.60 -14.07 11.99
CA PHE A 863 3.55 -15.21 11.07
C PHE A 863 4.95 -15.78 10.78
N HIS A 864 5.01 -17.09 10.50
CA HIS A 864 6.25 -17.86 10.34
C HIS A 864 6.20 -18.78 9.11
N GLY A 865 7.34 -18.96 8.46
CA GLY A 865 7.52 -19.90 7.35
C GLY A 865 6.59 -19.63 6.17
N THR A 866 5.99 -20.68 5.61
CA THR A 866 5.08 -20.59 4.46
C THR A 866 3.77 -19.85 4.75
N ALA A 867 3.44 -19.60 6.02
CA ALA A 867 2.24 -18.87 6.41
C ALA A 867 2.44 -17.34 6.47
N ILE A 868 3.62 -16.82 6.14
CA ILE A 868 3.86 -15.37 6.03
C ILE A 868 2.97 -14.80 4.91
N PRO A 869 2.04 -13.86 5.20
CA PRO A 869 1.10 -13.37 4.20
C PRO A 869 1.79 -12.72 3.00
N ALA A 870 1.24 -12.98 1.81
CA ALA A 870 1.63 -12.29 0.58
C ALA A 870 1.26 -10.79 0.64
N ALA A 871 1.90 -9.98 -0.20
CA ALA A 871 1.59 -8.56 -0.32
C ALA A 871 0.09 -8.32 -0.60
N ASN A 872 -0.49 -7.32 0.08
CA ASN A 872 -1.90 -6.94 0.04
C ASN A 872 -2.91 -8.02 0.51
N ALA A 873 -2.46 -9.16 1.04
CA ALA A 873 -3.36 -10.16 1.62
C ALA A 873 -4.14 -9.58 2.82
N LYS A 874 -5.45 -9.83 2.88
CA LYS A 874 -6.29 -9.48 4.02
C LYS A 874 -6.03 -10.46 5.16
N ILE A 875 -5.83 -9.94 6.36
CA ILE A 875 -5.59 -10.72 7.57
C ILE A 875 -6.71 -10.39 8.56
N ASP A 876 -7.46 -11.38 9.02
CA ASP A 876 -8.46 -11.19 10.07
C ASP A 876 -8.02 -11.93 11.33
N VAL A 877 -7.80 -11.19 12.42
CA VAL A 877 -7.50 -11.74 13.74
C VAL A 877 -8.75 -11.62 14.61
N SER A 878 -9.39 -12.74 14.93
CA SER A 878 -10.61 -12.80 15.73
C SER A 878 -10.31 -13.37 17.11
N TYR A 879 -10.61 -12.61 18.17
CA TYR A 879 -10.25 -12.92 19.56
C TYR A 879 -11.27 -12.38 20.58
N LYS A 880 -11.23 -12.85 21.83
CA LYS A 880 -11.94 -12.22 22.97
C LYS A 880 -10.94 -11.41 23.80
N THR A 881 -11.39 -10.27 24.34
CA THR A 881 -10.58 -9.41 25.23
C THR A 881 -9.95 -10.24 26.35
N GLY A 882 -8.63 -10.19 26.49
CA GLY A 882 -7.89 -10.82 27.59
C GLY A 882 -7.72 -9.88 28.79
N CYS A 883 -6.88 -10.29 29.75
CA CYS A 883 -6.33 -9.35 30.71
C CYS A 883 -5.07 -8.65 30.14
N PRO A 884 -4.81 -7.38 30.51
CA PRO A 884 -3.66 -6.60 30.04
C PRO A 884 -2.27 -7.16 30.39
#